data_AF-A0A9D1JML5-F1
#
_entry.id   AF-A0A9D1JML5-F1
#
_cell.length_a   1.000
_cell.length_b   1.000
_cell.length_c   1.000
_cell.angle_alpha   90.00
_cell.angle_beta   90.00
_cell.angle_gamma   90.00
#
_symmetry.space_group_name_H-M   'P 1'
#
loop_
_entity.id
_entity.type
_entity.pdbx_description
1 polymer ?
#
loop_
_entity_poly.entity_id
_entity_poly.type
_entity_poly.pdbx_seq_one_letter_code
_entity_poly.pdbx_strand_id
1 'polypeptide(L)'
;MAEHSIGKTIAELRKVKGWTQVELAERLNVSDKTISKWESEAGYPEFTMLPQLANIFDVSLDYLMTGKKAEPKIIIMSKAELCAKTDDISLLNDINYTQTDENNKCLIDYIKQYESLNVFAAVCTADKKALSSFDILTALKFCLLSNHVELLKNVGFWLERKVVTYRFDSPEEIMGLMPIGALEHFGKSHGKDKYVCILPDEFFTMIVTDTRINDKTIGFLLGHQHGRKCVWYHAYPYMIDACYDTGNSELLERLLTLSEENNQYAYDNLKDRNNYAYNYFFIGFIGRKDGHGLVRILDKTLKSALQKNDFVMIERMNRLNKAVMKYYGGFKCGVVSDDEIRIAKLKLDKSVSAQDIIIQSSIHNGIVIIDELLAVNDADLIGKTLKAYPVSKYELLNTVLGKMRQAVESDDWRFIFEYAIDHDDDSLIYYVQNGDKEKIEKWISSKNKLSPFIGAPVEQFFAHYEKDNSNIKYFKLRNKGIFSGLVHSHEGLTWHEPKSGVVTIKTMDQLAEYLLLCKKQVVDDFKANHNADKIIEELSEEYFRKELDKGNIELVAIKLCVRLETVLKSKYHYEGDFSEMLEKYCSQYGVYEEDDGWGYIETRTHEFVTYLQKLRKYRNSIVHSEKKVDGMTKEELDFCIKYICEMK
;
A
#
# COMPACT_ATOMS: atom_id res chain seq x y z
N MET A 1 -74.53 22.48 -19.32
CA MET A 1 -73.14 22.09 -19.58
C MET A 1 -73.19 20.86 -20.46
N ALA A 2 -72.59 20.91 -21.66
CA ALA A 2 -72.65 19.79 -22.60
C ALA A 2 -71.88 18.59 -22.00
N GLU A 3 -72.56 17.46 -21.88
CA GLU A 3 -71.99 16.20 -21.38
C GLU A 3 -70.85 15.77 -22.32
N HIS A 4 -69.67 15.47 -21.76
CA HIS A 4 -68.51 15.12 -22.57
C HIS A 4 -68.74 13.77 -23.26
N SER A 5 -68.41 13.70 -24.55
CA SER A 5 -68.59 12.50 -25.35
C SER A 5 -67.25 11.93 -25.79
N ILE A 6 -66.96 10.73 -25.31
CA ILE A 6 -65.81 9.93 -25.74
C ILE A 6 -65.84 9.64 -27.23
N GLY A 7 -67.02 9.47 -27.81
CA GLY A 7 -67.21 9.24 -29.24
C GLY A 7 -66.71 10.41 -30.09
N LYS A 8 -67.00 11.63 -29.65
CA LYS A 8 -66.49 12.85 -30.29
C LYS A 8 -64.97 12.96 -30.14
N THR A 9 -64.42 12.65 -28.97
CA THR A 9 -62.96 12.64 -28.74
C THR A 9 -62.25 11.63 -29.64
N ILE A 10 -62.79 10.42 -29.79
CA ILE A 10 -62.26 9.40 -30.71
C ILE A 10 -62.31 9.89 -32.15
N ALA A 11 -63.43 10.49 -32.59
CA ALA A 11 -63.57 11.03 -33.94
C ALA A 11 -62.58 12.16 -34.22
N GLU A 12 -62.35 13.04 -33.25
CA GLU A 12 -61.37 14.11 -33.33
C GLU A 12 -59.93 13.57 -33.42
N LEU A 13 -59.54 12.66 -32.51
CA LEU A 13 -58.22 12.06 -32.50
C LEU A 13 -57.92 11.28 -33.79
N ARG A 14 -58.92 10.53 -34.30
CA ARG A 14 -58.83 9.86 -35.59
C ARG A 14 -58.57 10.84 -36.73
N LYS A 15 -59.33 11.93 -36.79
CA LYS A 15 -59.17 12.97 -37.83
C LYS A 15 -57.81 13.67 -37.72
N VAL A 16 -57.33 13.95 -36.51
CA VAL A 16 -56.01 14.54 -36.27
C VAL A 16 -54.89 13.62 -36.79
N LYS A 17 -55.04 12.30 -36.63
CA LYS A 17 -54.10 11.30 -37.18
C LYS A 17 -54.33 11.04 -38.69
N GLY A 18 -55.34 11.63 -39.30
CA GLY A 18 -55.65 11.52 -40.73
C GLY A 18 -56.26 10.17 -41.15
N TRP A 19 -56.80 9.38 -40.22
CA TRP A 19 -57.32 8.05 -40.52
C TRP A 19 -58.79 8.06 -40.92
N THR A 20 -59.21 7.15 -41.78
CA THR A 20 -60.61 6.82 -42.05
C THR A 20 -61.19 5.92 -40.94
N GLN A 21 -62.52 5.80 -40.85
CA GLN A 21 -63.15 4.93 -39.85
C GLN A 21 -62.78 3.45 -40.06
N VAL A 22 -62.62 3.01 -41.31
CA VAL A 22 -62.16 1.66 -41.67
C VAL A 22 -60.75 1.41 -41.16
N GLU A 23 -59.84 2.36 -41.38
CA GLU A 23 -58.45 2.27 -40.95
C GLU A 23 -58.29 2.21 -39.42
N LEU A 24 -59.13 2.94 -38.66
CA LEU A 24 -59.15 2.82 -37.21
C LEU A 24 -59.73 1.46 -36.77
N ALA A 25 -60.76 0.97 -37.48
CA ALA A 25 -61.39 -0.32 -37.20
C ALA A 25 -60.40 -1.48 -37.39
N GLU A 26 -59.62 -1.46 -38.46
CA GLU A 26 -58.55 -2.44 -38.73
C GLU A 26 -57.48 -2.44 -37.62
N ARG A 27 -57.05 -1.25 -37.16
CA ARG A 27 -56.04 -1.11 -36.09
C ARG A 27 -56.51 -1.63 -34.74
N LEU A 28 -57.83 -1.62 -34.51
CA LEU A 28 -58.47 -2.12 -33.27
C LEU A 28 -59.06 -3.52 -33.44
N ASN A 29 -58.96 -4.12 -34.63
CA ASN A 29 -59.58 -5.39 -35.00
C ASN A 29 -61.10 -5.46 -34.71
N VAL A 30 -61.82 -4.38 -35.04
CA VAL A 30 -63.28 -4.28 -34.95
C VAL A 30 -63.90 -3.94 -36.30
N SER A 31 -65.22 -4.00 -36.43
CA SER A 31 -65.89 -3.57 -37.67
C SER A 31 -65.91 -2.04 -37.80
N ASP A 32 -65.83 -1.53 -39.02
CA ASP A 32 -66.00 -0.11 -39.35
C ASP A 32 -67.34 0.46 -38.82
N LYS A 33 -68.40 -0.36 -38.86
CA LYS A 33 -69.71 -0.05 -38.25
C LYS A 33 -69.61 0.15 -36.73
N THR A 34 -68.71 -0.56 -36.05
CA THR A 34 -68.46 -0.41 -34.62
C THR A 34 -67.85 0.96 -34.33
N ILE A 35 -66.83 1.37 -35.08
CA ILE A 35 -66.23 2.70 -34.97
C ILE A 35 -67.25 3.80 -35.28
N SER A 36 -68.04 3.64 -36.35
CA SER A 36 -69.09 4.61 -36.69
C SER A 36 -70.11 4.77 -35.57
N LYS A 37 -70.50 3.68 -34.88
CA LYS A 37 -71.41 3.74 -33.73
C LYS A 37 -70.81 4.48 -32.55
N TRP A 38 -69.52 4.29 -32.28
CA TRP A 38 -68.81 5.01 -31.22
C TRP A 38 -68.75 6.50 -31.52
N GLU A 39 -68.35 6.88 -32.74
CA GLU A 39 -68.22 8.28 -33.14
C GLU A 39 -69.56 9.01 -33.24
N SER A 40 -70.65 8.29 -33.53
CA SER A 40 -72.00 8.84 -33.59
C SER A 40 -72.77 8.76 -32.27
N GLU A 41 -72.11 8.39 -31.16
CA GLU A 41 -72.72 8.24 -29.82
C GLU A 41 -73.85 7.19 -29.76
N ALA A 42 -73.96 6.32 -30.77
CA ALA A 42 -74.95 5.24 -30.84
C ALA A 42 -74.48 3.95 -30.13
N GLY A 43 -73.31 3.99 -29.51
CA GLY A 43 -72.71 2.95 -28.69
C GLY A 43 -71.38 3.42 -28.11
N TYR A 44 -70.82 2.69 -27.15
CA TYR A 44 -69.54 3.03 -26.51
C TYR A 44 -68.53 1.92 -26.71
N PRO A 45 -67.21 2.24 -26.77
CA PRO A 45 -66.18 1.21 -26.68
C PRO A 45 -66.30 0.44 -25.37
N GLU A 46 -66.03 -0.86 -25.40
CA GLU A 46 -65.95 -1.64 -24.19
C GLU A 46 -64.80 -1.13 -23.31
N PHE A 47 -64.95 -1.24 -21.99
CA PHE A 47 -63.94 -0.77 -21.04
C PHE A 47 -62.54 -1.33 -21.33
N THR A 48 -62.47 -2.57 -21.79
CA THR A 48 -61.24 -3.28 -22.18
C THR A 48 -60.54 -2.66 -23.40
N MET A 49 -61.26 -1.94 -24.25
CA MET A 49 -60.72 -1.29 -25.46
C MET A 49 -60.20 0.12 -25.18
N LEU A 50 -60.57 0.75 -24.06
CA LEU A 50 -60.17 2.12 -23.75
C LEU A 50 -58.65 2.30 -23.60
N PRO A 51 -57.89 1.39 -22.93
CA PRO A 51 -56.44 1.51 -22.89
C PRO A 51 -55.79 1.36 -24.27
N GLN A 52 -56.36 0.49 -25.13
CA GLN A 52 -55.86 0.28 -26.49
C GLN A 52 -56.10 1.53 -27.36
N LEU A 53 -57.28 2.12 -27.26
CA LEU A 53 -57.61 3.41 -27.90
C LEU A 53 -56.68 4.53 -27.43
N ALA A 54 -56.45 4.65 -26.12
CA ALA A 54 -55.56 5.65 -25.55
C ALA A 54 -54.12 5.50 -26.09
N ASN A 55 -53.61 4.26 -26.15
CA ASN A 55 -52.29 3.96 -26.69
C ASN A 55 -52.20 4.23 -28.21
N ILE A 56 -53.20 3.83 -28.99
CA ILE A 56 -53.20 4.04 -30.45
C ILE A 56 -53.20 5.53 -30.80
N PHE A 57 -53.91 6.35 -30.03
CA PHE A 57 -53.92 7.79 -30.23
C PHE A 57 -52.78 8.54 -29.55
N ASP A 58 -51.98 7.87 -28.72
CA ASP A 58 -50.89 8.42 -27.92
C ASP A 58 -51.39 9.54 -26.96
N VAL A 59 -52.44 9.22 -26.21
CA VAL A 59 -53.07 10.11 -25.22
C VAL A 59 -53.28 9.38 -23.90
N SER A 60 -53.43 10.12 -22.81
CA SER A 60 -53.83 9.51 -21.53
C SER A 60 -55.27 9.02 -21.58
N LEU A 61 -55.58 7.96 -20.83
CA LEU A 61 -56.95 7.46 -20.69
C LEU A 61 -57.89 8.55 -20.14
N ASP A 62 -57.40 9.39 -19.23
CA ASP A 62 -58.14 10.51 -18.66
C ASP A 62 -58.50 11.55 -19.74
N TYR A 63 -57.57 11.85 -20.66
CA TYR A 63 -57.85 12.73 -21.80
C TYR A 63 -58.87 12.11 -22.75
N LEU A 64 -58.76 10.81 -23.05
CA LEU A 64 -59.72 10.11 -23.90
C LEU A 64 -61.14 10.16 -23.31
N MET A 65 -61.25 10.04 -21.98
CA MET A 65 -62.52 9.99 -21.25
C MET A 65 -63.15 11.34 -20.95
N THR A 66 -62.36 12.41 -20.85
CA THR A 66 -62.83 13.74 -20.38
C THR A 66 -62.60 14.86 -21.38
N GLY A 67 -61.77 14.66 -22.40
CA GLY A 67 -61.36 15.67 -23.38
C GLY A 67 -60.47 16.79 -22.82
N LYS A 68 -60.10 16.72 -21.53
CA LYS A 68 -59.31 17.74 -20.85
C LYS A 68 -57.86 17.29 -20.76
N LYS A 69 -56.93 18.08 -21.30
CA LYS A 69 -55.49 17.82 -21.12
C LYS A 69 -55.14 18.05 -19.65
N ALA A 70 -54.38 17.14 -19.05
CA ALA A 70 -53.87 17.33 -17.70
C ALA A 70 -53.02 18.60 -17.66
N GLU A 71 -53.32 19.51 -16.73
CA GLU A 71 -52.51 20.73 -16.54
C GLU A 71 -51.14 20.36 -15.94
N PRO A 72 -50.04 20.98 -16.41
CA PRO A 72 -48.72 20.72 -15.85
C PRO A 72 -48.66 21.21 -14.40
N LYS A 73 -48.20 20.34 -13.47
CA LYS A 73 -47.87 20.76 -12.10
C LYS A 73 -46.75 21.80 -12.14
N ILE A 74 -47.07 23.05 -11.79
CA ILE A 74 -46.08 24.10 -11.57
C ILE A 74 -45.43 23.85 -10.21
N ILE A 75 -44.14 23.48 -10.19
CA ILE A 75 -43.33 23.50 -8.97
C ILE A 75 -42.94 24.97 -8.76
N ILE A 76 -43.51 25.63 -7.76
CA ILE A 76 -43.16 27.02 -7.43
C ILE A 76 -41.86 26.97 -6.63
N MET A 77 -40.74 27.30 -7.27
CA MET A 77 -39.46 27.51 -6.60
C MET A 77 -39.43 28.92 -5.99
N SER A 78 -38.82 29.08 -4.81
CA SER A 78 -38.66 30.40 -4.21
C SER A 78 -37.69 31.26 -5.05
N LYS A 79 -37.78 32.59 -4.96
CA LYS A 79 -36.83 33.49 -5.67
C LYS A 79 -35.38 33.22 -5.26
N ALA A 80 -35.16 32.90 -3.98
CA ALA A 80 -33.84 32.54 -3.46
C ALA A 80 -33.33 31.23 -4.05
N GLU A 81 -34.19 30.21 -4.12
CA GLU A 81 -33.83 28.93 -4.75
C GLU A 81 -33.55 29.10 -6.24
N LEU A 82 -34.37 29.85 -6.96
CA LEU A 82 -34.18 30.13 -8.38
C LEU A 82 -32.85 30.86 -8.62
N CYS A 83 -32.57 31.92 -7.85
CA CYS A 83 -31.34 32.69 -7.94
C CYS A 83 -30.09 31.81 -7.78
N ALA A 84 -30.06 30.97 -6.74
CA ALA A 84 -28.96 30.04 -6.55
C ALA A 84 -28.90 28.97 -7.65
N LYS A 85 -30.02 28.35 -8.01
CA LYS A 85 -30.05 27.27 -9.02
C LYS A 85 -29.59 27.73 -10.40
N THR A 86 -29.90 28.97 -10.79
CA THR A 86 -29.44 29.53 -12.07
C THR A 86 -28.09 30.22 -11.96
N ASP A 87 -27.53 30.36 -10.75
CA ASP A 87 -26.34 31.14 -10.43
C ASP A 87 -26.36 32.56 -11.03
N ASP A 88 -27.56 33.17 -11.03
CA ASP A 88 -27.82 34.46 -11.68
C ASP A 88 -27.84 35.60 -10.65
N ILE A 89 -26.81 36.44 -10.71
CA ILE A 89 -26.62 37.61 -9.83
C ILE A 89 -27.75 38.64 -10.02
N SER A 90 -28.38 38.73 -11.19
CA SER A 90 -29.42 39.74 -11.47
C SER A 90 -30.66 39.59 -10.58
N LEU A 91 -30.87 38.39 -10.03
CA LEU A 91 -31.99 38.07 -9.15
C LEU A 91 -31.76 38.50 -7.69
N LEU A 92 -30.56 39.00 -7.33
CA LEU A 92 -30.20 39.35 -5.95
C LEU A 92 -30.86 40.61 -5.38
N ASN A 93 -31.31 41.55 -6.22
CA ASN A 93 -31.67 42.91 -5.81
C ASN A 93 -32.74 42.98 -4.70
N ASP A 94 -33.59 41.95 -4.56
CA ASP A 94 -34.66 41.87 -3.55
C ASP A 94 -34.52 40.64 -2.62
N ILE A 95 -33.37 39.97 -2.60
CA ILE A 95 -33.19 38.75 -1.80
C ILE A 95 -32.36 39.07 -0.55
N ASN A 96 -33.00 38.98 0.61
CA ASN A 96 -32.26 38.92 1.88
C ASN A 96 -31.70 37.51 2.07
N TYR A 97 -30.38 37.37 2.03
CA TYR A 97 -29.73 36.07 2.06
C TYR A 97 -29.89 35.30 3.38
N THR A 98 -30.29 35.96 4.48
CA THR A 98 -30.59 35.30 5.76
C THR A 98 -32.06 34.92 5.93
N GLN A 99 -32.95 35.42 5.06
CA GLN A 99 -34.37 35.14 5.16
C GLN A 99 -34.67 33.73 4.65
N THR A 100 -35.38 32.94 5.45
CA THR A 100 -35.81 31.59 5.08
C THR A 100 -37.11 31.61 4.30
N ASP A 101 -37.23 30.72 3.33
CA ASP A 101 -38.47 30.46 2.61
C ASP A 101 -39.37 29.42 3.31
N GLU A 102 -40.42 28.99 2.61
CA GLU A 102 -41.39 28.00 3.08
C GLU A 102 -40.79 26.60 3.34
N ASN A 103 -39.62 26.31 2.79
CA ASN A 103 -38.86 25.08 3.06
C ASN A 103 -37.86 25.25 4.22
N ASN A 104 -37.94 26.36 4.96
CA ASN A 104 -36.98 26.75 6.00
C ASN A 104 -35.53 26.86 5.50
N LYS A 105 -35.32 27.20 4.22
CA LYS A 105 -33.99 27.41 3.64
C LYS A 105 -33.80 28.86 3.24
N CYS A 106 -32.63 29.41 3.52
CA CYS A 106 -32.24 30.74 3.05
C CYS A 106 -31.39 30.66 1.78
N LEU A 107 -31.06 31.81 1.18
CA LEU A 107 -30.21 31.85 -0.02
C LEU A 107 -28.86 31.16 0.21
N ILE A 108 -28.27 31.29 1.40
CA ILE A 108 -26.99 30.65 1.75
C ILE A 108 -27.10 29.12 1.67
N ASP A 109 -28.22 28.54 2.10
CA ASP A 109 -28.44 27.09 2.03
C ASP A 109 -28.54 26.61 0.58
N TYR A 110 -29.20 27.39 -0.28
CA TYR A 110 -29.29 27.09 -1.70
C TYR A 110 -27.98 27.31 -2.45
N ILE A 111 -27.19 28.32 -2.09
CA ILE A 111 -25.83 28.52 -2.60
C ILE A 111 -24.97 27.29 -2.30
N LYS A 112 -25.04 26.75 -1.07
CA LYS A 112 -24.34 25.51 -0.70
C LYS A 112 -24.87 24.29 -1.49
N GLN A 113 -26.18 24.19 -1.66
CA GLN A 113 -26.83 23.07 -2.34
C GLN A 113 -26.51 23.01 -3.83
N TYR A 114 -26.49 24.16 -4.52
CA TYR A 114 -26.30 24.25 -5.97
C TYR A 114 -24.90 24.67 -6.38
N GLU A 115 -23.99 24.89 -5.42
CA GLU A 115 -22.62 25.39 -5.65
C GLU A 115 -22.58 26.67 -6.51
N SER A 116 -23.47 27.62 -6.21
CA SER A 116 -23.67 28.86 -6.96
C SER A 116 -22.52 29.86 -6.72
N LEU A 117 -21.43 29.74 -7.48
CA LEU A 117 -20.18 30.49 -7.24
C LEU A 117 -20.31 31.99 -7.53
N ASN A 118 -21.05 32.38 -8.57
CA ASN A 118 -21.22 33.78 -8.94
C ASN A 118 -22.09 34.52 -7.92
N VAL A 119 -23.20 33.89 -7.52
CA VAL A 119 -24.09 34.40 -6.48
C VAL A 119 -23.36 34.44 -5.13
N PHE A 120 -22.60 33.39 -4.79
CA PHE A 120 -21.74 33.37 -3.59
C PHE A 120 -20.79 34.57 -3.54
N ALA A 121 -20.03 34.79 -4.61
CA ALA A 121 -19.04 35.86 -4.69
C ALA A 121 -19.70 37.24 -4.57
N ALA A 122 -20.84 37.44 -5.24
CA ALA A 122 -21.60 38.68 -5.17
C ALA A 122 -22.11 38.97 -3.75
N VAL A 123 -22.74 37.97 -3.10
CA VAL A 123 -23.26 38.09 -1.73
C VAL A 123 -22.14 38.40 -0.73
N CYS A 124 -21.02 37.66 -0.78
CA CYS A 124 -19.91 37.84 0.15
C CYS A 124 -19.10 39.13 -0.12
N THR A 125 -19.12 39.63 -1.35
CA THR A 125 -18.52 40.94 -1.69
C THR A 125 -19.38 42.09 -1.16
N ALA A 126 -20.71 41.96 -1.25
CA ALA A 126 -21.66 42.95 -0.74
C ALA A 126 -21.68 42.99 0.81
N ASP A 127 -21.72 41.82 1.46
CA ASP A 127 -21.58 41.69 2.91
C ASP A 127 -20.60 40.56 3.27
N LYS A 128 -19.41 40.94 3.71
CA LYS A 128 -18.37 40.00 4.16
C LYS A 128 -18.83 39.10 5.32
N LYS A 129 -19.80 39.53 6.13
CA LYS A 129 -20.34 38.70 7.24
C LYS A 129 -21.07 37.47 6.73
N ALA A 130 -21.58 37.48 5.50
CA ALA A 130 -22.22 36.32 4.89
C ALA A 130 -21.27 35.11 4.81
N LEU A 131 -19.96 35.34 4.69
CA LEU A 131 -18.96 34.28 4.65
C LEU A 131 -18.90 33.50 5.98
N SER A 132 -19.20 34.14 7.11
CA SER A 132 -19.27 33.49 8.43
C SER A 132 -20.46 32.52 8.56
N SER A 133 -21.40 32.51 7.61
CA SER A 133 -22.50 31.52 7.55
C SER A 133 -22.08 30.20 6.89
N PHE A 134 -20.85 30.12 6.36
CA PHE A 134 -20.24 28.90 5.83
C PHE A 134 -19.26 28.32 6.84
N ASP A 135 -19.13 27.00 6.88
CA ASP A 135 -17.98 26.39 7.54
C ASP A 135 -16.70 26.76 6.79
N ILE A 136 -15.56 26.72 7.50
CA ILE A 136 -14.27 27.20 6.98
C ILE A 136 -13.88 26.47 5.69
N LEU A 137 -14.13 25.16 5.60
CA LEU A 137 -13.72 24.37 4.44
C LEU A 137 -14.55 24.75 3.21
N THR A 138 -15.87 24.87 3.37
CA THR A 138 -16.76 25.32 2.29
C THR A 138 -16.44 26.75 1.85
N ALA A 139 -16.20 27.65 2.80
CA ALA A 139 -15.79 29.03 2.50
C ALA A 139 -14.48 29.07 1.69
N LEU A 140 -13.46 28.32 2.11
CA LEU A 140 -12.19 28.20 1.39
C LEU A 140 -12.41 27.67 -0.03
N LYS A 141 -13.16 26.58 -0.19
CA LYS A 141 -13.46 25.99 -1.50
C LYS A 141 -14.14 27.00 -2.42
N PHE A 142 -15.20 27.66 -1.95
CA PHE A 142 -15.98 28.58 -2.78
C PHE A 142 -15.18 29.82 -3.13
N CYS A 143 -14.39 30.38 -2.20
CA CYS A 143 -13.47 31.48 -2.49
C CYS A 143 -12.39 31.11 -3.53
N LEU A 144 -11.86 29.88 -3.49
CA LEU A 144 -10.90 29.41 -4.49
C LEU A 144 -11.55 29.25 -5.87
N LEU A 145 -12.68 28.53 -5.94
CA LEU A 145 -13.38 28.24 -7.18
C LEU A 145 -13.96 29.50 -7.85
N SER A 146 -14.38 30.49 -7.05
CA SER A 146 -14.84 31.79 -7.55
C SER A 146 -13.71 32.79 -7.80
N ASN A 147 -12.45 32.44 -7.51
CA ASN A 147 -11.26 33.31 -7.63
C ASN A 147 -11.29 34.58 -6.77
N HIS A 148 -11.89 34.49 -5.59
CA HIS A 148 -12.06 35.56 -4.62
C HIS A 148 -11.44 35.22 -3.25
N VAL A 149 -10.22 34.70 -3.25
CA VAL A 149 -9.49 34.30 -2.02
C VAL A 149 -9.30 35.47 -1.05
N GLU A 150 -9.24 36.70 -1.56
CA GLU A 150 -9.17 37.91 -0.74
C GLU A 150 -10.37 38.11 0.19
N LEU A 151 -11.54 37.50 -0.10
CA LEU A 151 -12.72 37.58 0.76
C LEU A 151 -12.50 36.92 2.13
N LEU A 152 -11.61 35.94 2.22
CA LEU A 152 -11.27 35.26 3.47
C LEU A 152 -10.51 36.17 4.44
N LYS A 153 -9.89 37.25 3.95
CA LYS A 153 -9.09 38.15 4.77
C LYS A 153 -9.95 38.91 5.78
N ASN A 154 -9.54 38.84 7.04
CA ASN A 154 -10.17 39.50 8.18
C ASN A 154 -11.60 39.04 8.47
N VAL A 155 -12.01 37.86 8.00
CA VAL A 155 -13.29 37.25 8.36
C VAL A 155 -13.10 36.31 9.54
N GLY A 156 -13.95 36.48 10.56
CA GLY A 156 -13.99 35.63 11.74
C GLY A 156 -14.85 34.38 11.50
N PHE A 157 -14.27 33.21 11.72
CA PHE A 157 -14.97 31.93 11.72
C PHE A 157 -15.12 31.41 13.15
N TRP A 158 -16.34 31.06 13.52
CA TRP A 158 -16.66 30.52 14.84
C TRP A 158 -16.29 29.05 14.92
N LEU A 159 -15.41 28.71 15.84
CA LEU A 159 -15.15 27.35 16.31
C LEU A 159 -15.66 27.24 17.75
N GLU A 160 -15.98 26.02 18.19
CA GLU A 160 -16.71 25.69 19.44
C GLU A 160 -16.45 26.60 20.65
N ARG A 161 -15.22 27.09 20.85
CA ARG A 161 -14.85 27.98 21.98
C ARG A 161 -14.10 29.26 21.59
N LYS A 162 -13.88 29.55 20.30
CA LYS A 162 -13.09 30.71 19.86
C LYS A 162 -13.44 31.16 18.44
N VAL A 163 -13.30 32.46 18.18
CA VAL A 163 -13.32 33.01 16.82
C VAL A 163 -11.90 33.01 16.28
N VAL A 164 -11.70 32.45 15.09
CA VAL A 164 -10.43 32.53 14.36
C VAL A 164 -10.59 33.44 13.17
N THR A 165 -9.68 34.39 13.02
CA THR A 165 -9.65 35.34 11.90
C THR A 165 -8.39 35.09 11.09
N TYR A 166 -8.53 34.89 9.77
CA TYR A 166 -7.39 34.70 8.87
C TYR A 166 -7.00 36.01 8.21
N ARG A 167 -5.73 36.37 8.28
CA ARG A 167 -5.11 37.48 7.55
C ARG A 167 -4.25 36.98 6.40
N PHE A 168 -3.85 35.71 6.45
CA PHE A 168 -2.89 35.10 5.54
C PHE A 168 -1.56 35.88 5.55
N ASP A 169 -1.11 36.23 6.75
CA ASP A 169 0.09 37.03 6.98
C ASP A 169 1.12 36.34 7.90
N SER A 170 0.69 35.33 8.65
CA SER A 170 1.51 34.63 9.63
C SER A 170 1.44 33.11 9.44
N PRO A 171 2.56 32.38 9.62
CA PRO A 171 2.60 30.94 9.58
C PRO A 171 1.64 30.29 10.56
N GLU A 172 1.44 30.88 11.75
CA GLU A 172 0.55 30.32 12.77
C GLU A 172 -0.90 30.25 12.31
N GLU A 173 -1.38 31.27 11.61
CA GLU A 173 -2.73 31.28 11.02
C GLU A 173 -2.83 30.23 9.91
N ILE A 174 -1.87 30.21 8.98
CA ILE A 174 -1.91 29.25 7.86
C ILE A 174 -1.73 27.81 8.36
N MET A 175 -0.90 27.56 9.37
CA MET A 175 -0.76 26.25 10.02
C MET A 175 -2.05 25.80 10.72
N GLY A 176 -2.98 26.72 10.97
CA GLY A 176 -4.35 26.38 11.36
C GLY A 176 -5.11 25.61 10.28
N LEU A 177 -4.70 25.71 9.00
CA LEU A 177 -5.21 24.98 7.84
C LEU A 177 -4.38 23.72 7.58
N MET A 178 -4.64 22.67 8.35
CA MET A 178 -3.77 21.49 8.40
C MET A 178 -4.18 20.43 7.37
N PRO A 179 -3.32 20.01 6.42
CA PRO A 179 -3.58 18.84 5.60
C PRO A 179 -3.82 17.59 6.45
N ILE A 180 -4.79 16.76 6.07
CA ILE A 180 -5.19 15.58 6.85
C ILE A 180 -4.02 14.60 7.05
N GLY A 181 -3.21 14.35 6.01
CA GLY A 181 -2.03 13.48 6.07
C GLY A 181 -0.92 14.00 6.98
N ALA A 182 -1.00 15.26 7.40
CA ALA A 182 -0.02 15.90 8.27
C ALA A 182 -0.32 15.68 9.76
N LEU A 183 -1.55 15.28 10.10
CA LEU A 183 -2.03 15.16 11.49
C LEU A 183 -1.24 14.14 12.31
N GLU A 184 -0.78 13.04 11.73
CA GLU A 184 -0.01 12.04 12.48
C GLU A 184 1.36 12.56 12.92
N HIS A 185 1.97 13.41 12.09
CA HIS A 185 3.29 13.98 12.31
C HIS A 185 3.25 15.18 13.25
N PHE A 186 2.17 15.95 13.18
CA PHE A 186 2.05 17.26 13.80
C PHE A 186 1.08 17.28 14.98
N GLY A 187 0.03 16.45 14.95
CA GLY A 187 -1.06 16.44 15.93
C GLY A 187 -0.66 16.08 17.36
N LYS A 188 0.41 15.31 17.56
CA LYS A 188 0.82 14.83 18.90
C LYS A 188 1.49 15.88 19.76
N SER A 189 2.15 16.88 19.18
CA SER A 189 3.04 17.76 19.94
C SER A 189 2.36 19.00 20.53
N HIS A 190 1.19 19.43 20.05
CA HIS A 190 0.74 20.82 20.28
C HIS A 190 -0.71 21.02 20.78
N GLY A 191 -1.40 19.95 21.22
CA GLY A 191 -2.77 20.04 21.77
C GLY A 191 -3.84 20.25 20.69
N LYS A 192 -5.05 19.71 20.92
CA LYS A 192 -6.16 19.72 19.95
C LYS A 192 -6.65 21.13 19.58
N ASP A 193 -6.36 22.15 20.41
CA ASP A 193 -6.88 23.50 20.26
C ASP A 193 -6.15 24.39 19.23
N LYS A 194 -5.10 23.91 18.57
CA LYS A 194 -4.33 24.73 17.59
C LYS A 194 -4.83 24.64 16.16
N TYR A 195 -5.38 23.51 15.73
CA TYR A 195 -5.84 23.35 14.35
C TYR A 195 -7.24 23.93 14.19
N VAL A 196 -7.44 24.68 13.12
CA VAL A 196 -8.64 25.49 12.89
C VAL A 196 -9.50 24.81 11.82
N CYS A 197 -8.87 24.24 10.80
CA CYS A 197 -9.52 23.47 9.75
C CYS A 197 -8.59 22.34 9.30
N ILE A 198 -9.14 21.15 9.11
CA ILE A 198 -8.42 20.02 8.49
C ILE A 198 -8.76 20.03 7.00
N LEU A 199 -7.74 20.11 6.16
CA LEU A 199 -7.86 20.10 4.71
C LEU A 199 -7.74 18.66 4.20
N PRO A 200 -8.78 18.12 3.54
CA PRO A 200 -8.73 16.77 2.98
C PRO A 200 -7.90 16.74 1.69
N ASP A 201 -7.44 15.57 1.25
CA ASP A 201 -6.58 15.45 0.05
C ASP A 201 -7.29 15.96 -1.22
N GLU A 202 -8.61 15.76 -1.33
CA GLU A 202 -9.43 16.24 -2.45
C GLU A 202 -9.43 17.77 -2.58
N PHE A 203 -9.16 18.49 -1.48
CA PHE A 203 -9.02 19.95 -1.52
C PHE A 203 -7.80 20.37 -2.33
N PHE A 204 -6.67 19.68 -2.18
CA PHE A 204 -5.45 19.96 -2.95
C PHE A 204 -5.60 19.49 -4.40
N THR A 205 -6.24 18.34 -4.62
CA THR A 205 -6.59 17.87 -5.97
C THR A 205 -7.48 18.88 -6.70
N MET A 206 -8.49 19.44 -6.04
CA MET A 206 -9.35 20.50 -6.59
C MET A 206 -8.53 21.73 -6.98
N ILE A 207 -7.63 22.22 -6.12
CA ILE A 207 -6.77 23.38 -6.43
C ILE A 207 -5.97 23.17 -7.72
N VAL A 208 -5.51 21.94 -7.96
CA VAL A 208 -4.62 21.59 -9.07
C VAL A 208 -5.38 21.28 -10.37
N THR A 209 -6.59 20.73 -10.27
CA THR A 209 -7.32 20.16 -11.43
C THR A 209 -8.52 20.97 -11.86
N ASP A 210 -9.11 21.79 -10.99
CA ASP A 210 -10.32 22.54 -11.31
C ASP A 210 -10.01 23.76 -12.18
N THR A 211 -10.42 23.67 -13.45
CA THR A 211 -10.20 24.73 -14.46
C THR A 211 -10.83 26.09 -14.12
N ARG A 212 -11.76 26.16 -13.16
CA ARG A 212 -12.32 27.42 -12.69
C ARG A 212 -11.30 28.24 -11.91
N ILE A 213 -10.31 27.61 -11.30
CA ILE A 213 -9.27 28.27 -10.51
C ILE A 213 -8.21 28.81 -11.46
N ASN A 214 -8.04 30.14 -11.46
CA ASN A 214 -7.12 30.82 -12.35
C ASN A 214 -5.75 31.10 -11.72
N ASP A 215 -4.81 31.56 -12.56
CA ASP A 215 -3.44 31.86 -12.14
C ASP A 215 -3.30 32.97 -11.10
N LYS A 216 -4.26 33.90 -11.02
CA LYS A 216 -4.26 34.93 -9.97
C LYS A 216 -4.50 34.29 -8.61
N THR A 217 -5.45 33.36 -8.53
CA THR A 217 -5.75 32.59 -7.33
C THR A 217 -4.56 31.72 -6.93
N ILE A 218 -4.01 30.96 -7.87
CA ILE A 218 -2.80 30.16 -7.63
C ILE A 218 -1.64 31.07 -7.19
N GLY A 219 -1.40 32.17 -7.89
CA GLY A 219 -0.36 33.15 -7.55
C GLY A 219 -0.54 33.76 -6.16
N PHE A 220 -1.77 33.95 -5.69
CA PHE A 220 -2.03 34.39 -4.32
C PHE A 220 -1.63 33.34 -3.28
N LEU A 221 -1.97 32.07 -3.53
CA LEU A 221 -1.63 30.95 -2.64
C LEU A 221 -0.13 30.67 -2.61
N LEU A 222 0.54 30.85 -3.75
CA LEU A 222 1.98 30.61 -3.91
C LEU A 222 2.84 31.85 -3.63
N GLY A 223 2.20 33.01 -3.39
CA GLY A 223 2.86 34.30 -3.30
C GLY A 223 3.59 34.54 -1.98
N HIS A 224 4.47 35.54 -1.97
CA HIS A 224 5.08 36.03 -0.74
C HIS A 224 4.04 36.78 0.09
N GLN A 225 3.95 36.46 1.37
CA GLN A 225 3.04 37.11 2.30
C GLN A 225 3.87 37.80 3.39
N HIS A 226 3.73 39.12 3.51
CA HIS A 226 4.36 39.94 4.56
C HIS A 226 5.89 39.80 4.66
N GLY A 227 6.57 39.79 3.51
CA GLY A 227 8.04 39.70 3.44
C GLY A 227 8.59 38.29 3.71
N ARG A 228 7.74 37.30 3.92
CA ARG A 228 8.11 35.88 4.03
C ARG A 228 7.92 35.19 2.70
N LYS A 229 8.94 34.46 2.25
CA LYS A 229 8.81 33.49 1.16
C LYS A 229 8.00 32.30 1.68
N CYS A 230 7.00 31.87 0.91
CA CYS A 230 6.18 30.67 1.12
C CYS A 230 5.59 30.48 2.54
N VAL A 231 4.55 31.24 2.89
CA VAL A 231 3.86 31.09 4.19
C VAL A 231 3.02 29.80 4.26
N TRP A 232 2.65 29.22 3.11
CA TRP A 232 1.88 27.98 3.00
C TRP A 232 2.74 26.73 2.70
N TYR A 233 3.99 26.73 3.17
CA TYR A 233 4.99 25.67 2.92
C TYR A 233 4.54 24.24 3.27
N HIS A 234 3.58 24.06 4.20
CA HIS A 234 3.07 22.75 4.59
C HIS A 234 1.98 22.21 3.64
N ALA A 235 1.36 23.04 2.81
CA ALA A 235 0.42 22.62 1.78
C ALA A 235 1.10 22.25 0.46
N TYR A 236 2.23 22.90 0.15
CA TYR A 236 3.00 22.62 -1.06
C TYR A 236 3.27 21.13 -1.29
N PRO A 237 3.67 20.31 -0.29
CA PRO A 237 3.89 18.88 -0.50
C PRO A 237 2.65 18.15 -1.04
N TYR A 238 1.44 18.57 -0.63
CA TYR A 238 0.18 17.96 -1.06
C TYR A 238 -0.27 18.49 -2.42
N MET A 239 0.02 19.75 -2.74
CA MET A 239 -0.18 20.28 -4.09
C MET A 239 0.79 19.66 -5.10
N ILE A 240 2.06 19.44 -4.72
CA ILE A 240 3.07 18.76 -5.53
C ILE A 240 2.61 17.32 -5.81
N ASP A 241 2.18 16.61 -4.76
CA ASP A 241 1.63 15.26 -4.88
C ASP A 241 0.44 15.22 -5.84
N ALA A 242 -0.55 16.11 -5.65
CA ALA A 242 -1.70 16.23 -6.53
C ALA A 242 -1.30 16.57 -7.98
N CYS A 243 -0.35 17.49 -8.21
CA CYS A 243 0.15 17.80 -9.56
C CYS A 243 0.83 16.60 -10.21
N TYR A 244 1.64 15.87 -9.45
CA TYR A 244 2.36 14.68 -9.94
C TYR A 244 1.41 13.54 -10.31
N ASP A 245 0.38 13.33 -9.50
CA ASP A 245 -0.61 12.27 -9.72
C ASP A 245 -1.58 12.60 -10.85
N THR A 246 -1.97 13.87 -11.00
CA THR A 246 -2.92 14.32 -12.03
C THR A 246 -2.25 14.67 -13.36
N GLY A 247 -0.92 14.79 -13.39
CA GLY A 247 -0.15 15.11 -14.60
C GLY A 247 -0.11 16.60 -14.94
N ASN A 248 -0.40 17.51 -13.99
CA ASN A 248 -0.28 18.95 -14.20
C ASN A 248 1.21 19.38 -14.13
N SER A 249 1.95 19.17 -15.21
CA SER A 249 3.40 19.39 -15.26
C SER A 249 3.80 20.87 -15.10
N GLU A 250 2.99 21.82 -15.58
CA GLU A 250 3.29 23.25 -15.49
C GLU A 250 3.24 23.73 -14.04
N LEU A 251 2.15 23.42 -13.33
CA LEU A 251 2.02 23.78 -11.91
C LEU A 251 3.00 23.01 -11.04
N LEU A 252 3.28 21.74 -11.36
CA LEU A 252 4.31 20.94 -10.68
C LEU A 252 5.68 21.62 -10.74
N GLU A 253 6.11 22.03 -11.94
CA GLU A 253 7.41 22.68 -12.14
C GLU A 253 7.50 23.99 -11.37
N ARG A 254 6.43 24.79 -11.42
CA ARG A 254 6.32 26.04 -10.66
C ARG A 254 6.42 25.80 -9.15
N LEU A 255 5.70 24.80 -8.62
CA LEU A 255 5.73 24.45 -7.19
C LEU A 255 7.10 23.96 -6.74
N LEU A 256 7.76 23.09 -7.52
CA LEU A 256 9.09 22.59 -7.20
C LEU A 256 10.13 23.71 -7.20
N THR A 257 10.11 24.58 -8.23
CA THR A 257 11.01 25.73 -8.31
C THR A 257 10.84 26.66 -7.11
N LEU A 258 9.60 27.02 -6.77
CA LEU A 258 9.32 27.86 -5.59
C LEU A 258 9.73 27.17 -4.27
N SER A 259 9.61 25.85 -4.18
CA SER A 259 10.06 25.08 -3.03
C SER A 259 11.59 25.14 -2.87
N GLU A 260 12.32 24.99 -3.97
CA GLU A 260 13.78 25.09 -4.02
C GLU A 260 14.25 26.49 -3.61
N GLU A 261 13.67 27.53 -4.22
CA GLU A 261 14.00 28.93 -3.89
C GLU A 261 13.67 29.29 -2.44
N ASN A 262 12.54 28.80 -1.92
CA ASN A 262 12.15 29.02 -0.53
C ASN A 262 13.13 28.35 0.45
N ASN A 263 13.45 27.07 0.21
CA ASN A 263 14.36 26.33 1.05
C ASN A 263 15.77 26.93 1.01
N GLN A 264 16.27 27.29 -0.17
CA GLN A 264 17.57 27.94 -0.31
C GLN A 264 17.60 29.27 0.44
N TYR A 265 16.56 30.10 0.29
CA TYR A 265 16.44 31.34 1.06
C TYR A 265 16.46 31.09 2.57
N ALA A 266 15.77 30.06 3.05
CA ALA A 266 15.80 29.69 4.46
C ALA A 266 17.24 29.31 4.91
N TYR A 267 17.94 28.48 4.14
CA TYR A 267 19.31 28.05 4.44
C TYR A 267 20.31 29.21 4.46
N ASP A 268 20.23 30.12 3.48
CA ASP A 268 21.14 31.27 3.39
C ASP A 268 21.00 32.25 4.56
N ASN A 269 19.79 32.33 5.14
CA ASN A 269 19.49 33.22 6.27
C ASN A 269 19.72 32.56 7.64
N LEU A 270 20.06 31.26 7.69
CA LEU A 270 20.26 30.50 8.92
C LEU A 270 21.73 30.11 9.08
N LYS A 271 22.58 31.11 9.38
CA LYS A 271 24.04 30.97 9.40
C LYS A 271 24.66 30.47 10.72
N ASP A 272 23.90 30.34 11.82
CA ASP A 272 24.48 30.08 13.16
C ASP A 272 24.07 28.75 13.84
N ARG A 273 24.93 28.24 14.74
CA ARG A 273 24.69 27.02 15.54
C ARG A 273 23.56 27.13 16.58
N ASN A 274 22.92 28.30 16.70
CA ASN A 274 21.80 28.56 17.62
C ASN A 274 20.41 28.40 16.96
N ASN A 275 20.36 27.61 15.89
CA ASN A 275 19.11 27.27 15.21
C ASN A 275 18.43 26.10 15.91
N TYR A 276 17.11 26.10 15.87
CA TYR A 276 16.32 24.97 16.33
C TYR A 276 15.25 24.65 15.29
N ALA A 277 14.93 23.36 15.21
CA ALA A 277 14.03 22.80 14.22
C ALA A 277 12.74 22.40 14.95
N TYR A 278 11.63 23.07 14.68
CA TYR A 278 10.32 22.64 15.18
C TYR A 278 9.82 21.43 14.37
N ASN A 279 9.00 20.59 15.01
CA ASN A 279 8.39 19.37 14.46
C ASN A 279 7.57 19.57 13.16
N TYR A 280 7.51 20.76 12.58
CA TYR A 280 6.68 21.14 11.44
C TYR A 280 7.50 21.54 10.21
N PHE A 281 8.76 21.12 10.10
CA PHE A 281 9.66 21.61 9.04
C PHE A 281 9.87 23.13 9.10
N PHE A 282 9.69 23.74 10.27
CA PHE A 282 9.99 25.15 10.52
C PHE A 282 11.30 25.29 11.28
N ILE A 283 12.20 26.09 10.74
CA ILE A 283 13.53 26.38 11.30
C ILE A 283 13.61 27.85 11.71
N GLY A 284 14.12 28.11 12.91
CA GLY A 284 14.22 29.48 13.46
C GLY A 284 15.31 29.63 14.51
N PHE A 285 15.45 30.85 15.04
CA PHE A 285 16.46 31.21 16.04
C PHE A 285 15.93 31.06 17.46
N ILE A 286 16.67 30.38 18.33
CA ILE A 286 16.24 30.13 19.72
C ILE A 286 15.81 31.43 20.40
N GLY A 287 14.59 31.44 20.96
CA GLY A 287 14.03 32.61 21.67
C GLY A 287 13.39 33.67 20.78
N ARG A 288 13.36 33.47 19.46
CA ARG A 288 12.64 34.35 18.52
C ARG A 288 11.46 33.64 17.85
N LYS A 289 10.48 34.44 17.41
CA LYS A 289 9.31 34.02 16.63
C LYS A 289 9.52 34.15 15.12
N ASP A 290 10.69 34.58 14.68
CA ASP A 290 11.08 34.61 13.27
C ASP A 290 11.71 33.28 12.85
N GLY A 291 11.44 32.88 11.61
CA GLY A 291 11.94 31.64 11.04
C GLY A 291 11.28 31.35 9.70
N HIS A 292 11.66 30.21 9.13
CA HIS A 292 11.33 29.82 7.77
C HIS A 292 10.75 28.42 7.77
N GLY A 293 9.63 28.24 7.07
CA GLY A 293 9.11 26.91 6.76
C GLY A 293 9.86 26.31 5.58
N LEU A 294 10.31 25.07 5.73
CA LEU A 294 10.89 24.28 4.65
C LEU A 294 9.79 23.46 3.99
N VAL A 295 9.87 23.38 2.65
CA VAL A 295 9.03 22.48 1.85
C VAL A 295 9.78 21.16 1.67
N ARG A 296 9.05 20.06 1.86
CA ARG A 296 9.55 18.71 1.58
C ARG A 296 8.69 18.04 0.51
N ILE A 297 9.12 16.88 0.06
CA ILE A 297 8.35 15.97 -0.76
C ILE A 297 7.75 14.86 0.11
N LEU A 298 6.53 14.44 -0.19
CA LEU A 298 5.87 13.34 0.51
C LEU A 298 6.44 11.98 0.05
N ASP A 299 6.56 11.04 0.97
CA ASP A 299 7.00 9.67 0.66
C ASP A 299 6.09 8.99 -0.36
N LYS A 300 4.77 9.29 -0.33
CA LYS A 300 3.82 8.78 -1.34
C LYS A 300 4.14 9.28 -2.75
N THR A 301 4.54 10.54 -2.89
CA THR A 301 4.94 11.12 -4.19
C THR A 301 6.20 10.46 -4.72
N LEU A 302 7.21 10.23 -3.86
CA LEU A 302 8.44 9.52 -4.23
C LEU A 302 8.16 8.08 -4.67
N LYS A 303 7.27 7.36 -3.96
CA LYS A 303 6.84 6.01 -4.32
C LYS A 303 6.09 5.99 -5.66
N SER A 304 5.19 6.94 -5.88
CA SER A 304 4.49 7.13 -7.16
C SER A 304 5.49 7.34 -8.29
N ALA A 305 6.50 8.19 -8.09
CA ALA A 305 7.55 8.44 -9.07
C ALA A 305 8.42 7.20 -9.37
N LEU A 306 8.78 6.42 -8.35
CA LEU A 306 9.50 5.17 -8.51
C LEU A 306 8.70 4.13 -9.31
N GLN A 307 7.40 4.00 -9.02
CA GLN A 307 6.49 3.12 -9.77
C GLN A 307 6.35 3.53 -11.25
N LYS A 308 6.33 4.84 -11.52
CA LYS A 308 6.32 5.40 -12.87
C LYS A 308 7.70 5.39 -13.56
N ASN A 309 8.76 4.94 -12.87
CA ASN A 309 10.15 4.96 -13.34
C ASN A 309 10.67 6.36 -13.74
N ASP A 310 10.18 7.40 -13.07
CA ASP A 310 10.53 8.79 -13.35
C ASP A 310 11.81 9.18 -12.60
N PHE A 311 12.94 8.64 -13.06
CA PHE A 311 14.23 8.79 -12.38
C PHE A 311 14.72 10.25 -12.30
N VAL A 312 14.37 11.07 -13.30
CA VAL A 312 14.72 12.50 -13.33
C VAL A 312 14.01 13.22 -12.20
N MET A 313 12.70 12.99 -12.04
CA MET A 313 11.94 13.63 -10.98
C MET A 313 12.34 13.09 -9.60
N ILE A 314 12.59 11.78 -9.47
CA ILE A 314 13.11 11.18 -8.23
C ILE A 314 14.40 11.87 -7.80
N GLU A 315 15.35 12.09 -8.72
CA GLU A 315 16.61 12.74 -8.41
C GLU A 315 16.39 14.15 -7.84
N ARG A 316 15.55 14.96 -8.50
CA ARG A 316 15.22 16.31 -8.05
C ARG A 316 14.53 16.30 -6.67
N MET A 317 13.50 15.48 -6.50
CA MET A 317 12.76 15.35 -5.25
C MET A 317 13.67 14.84 -4.11
N ASN A 318 14.57 13.90 -4.39
CA ASN A 318 15.57 13.41 -3.43
C ASN A 318 16.53 14.52 -2.99
N ARG A 319 16.99 15.39 -3.91
CA ARG A 319 17.87 16.52 -3.55
C ARG A 319 17.18 17.47 -2.57
N LEU A 320 15.91 17.80 -2.81
CA LEU A 320 15.08 18.59 -1.88
C LEU A 320 15.00 17.95 -0.50
N ASN A 321 14.59 16.68 -0.42
CA ASN A 321 14.46 15.98 0.87
C ASN A 321 15.81 15.80 1.59
N LYS A 322 16.90 15.46 0.87
CA LYS A 322 18.26 15.38 1.43
C LYS A 322 18.70 16.71 2.03
N ALA A 323 18.40 17.84 1.38
CA ALA A 323 18.73 19.17 1.91
C ALA A 323 17.96 19.48 3.21
N VAL A 324 16.66 19.15 3.26
CA VAL A 324 15.83 19.31 4.46
C VAL A 324 16.35 18.46 5.63
N MET A 325 16.73 17.20 5.37
CA MET A 325 17.22 16.27 6.40
C MET A 325 18.49 16.74 7.11
N LYS A 326 19.34 17.56 6.47
CA LYS A 326 20.55 18.13 7.11
C LYS A 326 20.24 18.92 8.38
N TYR A 327 19.04 19.48 8.48
CA TYR A 327 18.59 20.28 9.62
C TYR A 327 17.70 19.51 10.62
N TYR A 328 17.29 18.29 10.26
CA TYR A 328 16.32 17.48 10.99
C TYR A 328 16.84 16.06 11.20
N GLY A 329 17.75 15.87 12.16
CA GLY A 329 18.35 14.55 12.45
C GLY A 329 17.38 13.46 12.95
N GLY A 330 16.11 13.79 13.23
CA GLY A 330 15.11 12.85 13.76
C GLY A 330 13.76 12.79 13.02
N PHE A 331 13.54 13.60 11.99
CA PHE A 331 12.28 13.61 11.22
C PHE A 331 12.48 12.96 9.85
N LYS A 332 11.64 11.96 9.53
CA LYS A 332 11.75 11.16 8.31
C LYS A 332 11.20 11.94 7.11
N CYS A 333 12.06 12.63 6.37
CA CYS A 333 11.79 12.83 4.95
C CYS A 333 12.24 11.54 4.24
N GLY A 334 11.34 10.85 3.55
CA GLY A 334 11.74 9.72 2.73
C GLY A 334 12.65 10.16 1.59
N VAL A 335 13.58 9.30 1.21
CA VAL A 335 14.35 9.41 -0.02
C VAL A 335 14.31 8.05 -0.69
N VAL A 336 14.21 8.04 -2.02
CA VAL A 336 14.43 6.79 -2.75
C VAL A 336 15.92 6.53 -2.75
N SER A 337 16.34 5.38 -2.22
CA SER A 337 17.76 5.01 -2.17
C SER A 337 18.32 4.76 -3.57
N ASP A 338 19.64 4.90 -3.71
CA ASP A 338 20.32 4.63 -4.98
C ASP A 338 20.16 3.14 -5.39
N ASP A 339 20.01 2.26 -4.41
CA ASP A 339 19.73 0.84 -4.60
C ASP A 339 18.32 0.58 -5.17
N GLU A 340 17.29 1.24 -4.63
CA GLU A 340 15.93 1.18 -5.18
C GLU A 340 15.89 1.68 -6.64
N ILE A 341 16.61 2.79 -6.93
CA ILE A 341 16.73 3.33 -8.30
C ILE A 341 17.45 2.34 -9.22
N ARG A 342 18.55 1.75 -8.75
CA ARG A 342 19.31 0.73 -9.49
C ARG A 342 18.44 -0.46 -9.85
N ILE A 343 17.67 -0.99 -8.89
CA ILE A 343 16.78 -2.15 -9.11
C ILE A 343 15.66 -1.79 -10.08
N ALA A 344 15.06 -0.61 -9.95
CA ALA A 344 14.03 -0.15 -10.88
C ALA A 344 14.58 -0.02 -12.32
N LYS A 345 15.78 0.55 -12.50
CA LYS A 345 16.45 0.62 -13.80
C LYS A 345 16.78 -0.75 -14.37
N LEU A 346 17.28 -1.67 -13.55
CA LEU A 346 17.60 -3.04 -13.94
C LEU A 346 16.35 -3.77 -14.46
N LYS A 347 15.20 -3.60 -13.81
CA LYS A 347 13.93 -4.24 -14.23
C LYS A 347 13.42 -3.73 -15.59
N LEU A 348 13.87 -2.56 -16.04
CA LEU A 348 13.53 -2.01 -17.36
C LEU A 348 14.51 -2.43 -18.46
N ASP A 349 15.68 -2.97 -18.08
CA ASP A 349 16.70 -3.35 -19.03
C ASP A 349 16.34 -4.67 -19.73
N LYS A 350 15.93 -4.56 -21.00
CA LYS A 350 15.55 -5.70 -21.84
C LYS A 350 16.74 -6.53 -22.32
N SER A 351 17.98 -6.08 -22.10
CA SER A 351 19.19 -6.81 -22.48
C SER A 351 19.59 -7.88 -21.47
N VAL A 352 19.07 -7.80 -20.24
CA VAL A 352 19.38 -8.71 -19.14
C VAL A 352 18.35 -9.83 -19.09
N SER A 353 18.78 -11.08 -18.85
CA SER A 353 17.87 -12.21 -18.73
C SER A 353 16.97 -12.08 -17.50
N ALA A 354 15.77 -12.67 -17.52
CA ALA A 354 14.86 -12.63 -16.37
C ALA A 354 15.49 -13.23 -15.10
N GLN A 355 16.30 -14.29 -15.24
CA GLN A 355 17.03 -14.90 -14.13
C GLN A 355 18.10 -13.95 -13.58
N ASP A 356 18.88 -13.30 -14.45
CA ASP A 356 19.91 -12.33 -14.03
C ASP A 356 19.30 -11.10 -13.37
N ILE A 357 18.12 -10.64 -13.83
CA ILE A 357 17.37 -9.56 -13.17
C ILE A 357 17.04 -9.95 -11.73
N ILE A 358 16.53 -11.17 -11.48
CA ILE A 358 16.19 -11.63 -10.13
C ILE A 358 17.45 -11.68 -9.24
N ILE A 359 18.56 -12.22 -9.77
CA ILE A 359 19.84 -12.29 -9.03
C ILE A 359 20.30 -10.88 -8.66
N GLN A 360 20.40 -9.99 -9.64
CA GLN A 360 20.92 -8.64 -9.45
C GLN A 360 19.96 -7.76 -8.63
N SER A 361 18.65 -8.02 -8.67
CA SER A 361 17.68 -7.34 -7.81
C SER A 361 17.74 -7.83 -6.37
N SER A 362 18.05 -9.12 -6.15
CA SER A 362 18.18 -9.67 -4.79
C SER A 362 19.37 -9.11 -4.01
N ILE A 363 20.33 -8.47 -4.67
CA ILE A 363 21.50 -7.87 -4.04
C ILE A 363 21.17 -6.42 -3.67
N HIS A 364 20.90 -6.15 -2.39
CA HIS A 364 20.59 -4.83 -1.86
C HIS A 364 21.79 -4.22 -1.13
N ASN A 365 22.27 -3.06 -1.57
CA ASN A 365 23.45 -2.40 -1.00
C ASN A 365 24.67 -3.35 -0.87
N GLY A 366 24.84 -4.24 -1.85
CA GLY A 366 25.90 -5.24 -1.88
C GLY A 366 25.64 -6.50 -1.05
N ILE A 367 24.48 -6.63 -0.40
CA ILE A 367 24.07 -7.78 0.42
C ILE A 367 22.94 -8.55 -0.27
N VAL A 368 23.09 -9.86 -0.46
CA VAL A 368 22.04 -10.73 -1.02
C VAL A 368 20.92 -10.91 -0.01
N ILE A 369 19.68 -10.68 -0.41
CA ILE A 369 18.46 -11.08 0.29
C ILE A 369 18.06 -12.47 -0.21
N ILE A 370 18.18 -13.46 0.68
CA ILE A 370 18.02 -14.88 0.35
C ILE A 370 16.60 -15.16 -0.15
N ASP A 371 15.58 -14.62 0.51
CA ASP A 371 14.17 -14.80 0.10
C ASP A 371 13.93 -14.43 -1.38
N GLU A 372 14.51 -13.31 -1.83
CA GLU A 372 14.39 -12.86 -3.20
C GLU A 372 15.19 -13.72 -4.17
N LEU A 373 16.39 -14.14 -3.76
CA LEU A 373 17.25 -15.01 -4.57
C LEU A 373 16.62 -16.38 -4.82
N LEU A 374 15.87 -16.93 -3.85
CA LEU A 374 15.20 -18.24 -3.99
C LEU A 374 14.16 -18.24 -5.13
N ALA A 375 13.71 -17.07 -5.61
CA ALA A 375 12.79 -16.96 -6.74
C ALA A 375 13.41 -17.36 -8.10
N VAL A 376 14.74 -17.46 -8.20
CA VAL A 376 15.44 -17.92 -9.43
C VAL A 376 15.09 -19.38 -9.78
N ASN A 377 14.70 -20.18 -8.78
CA ASN A 377 14.39 -21.61 -8.89
C ASN A 377 15.49 -22.47 -9.57
N ASP A 378 16.76 -22.08 -9.42
CA ASP A 378 17.93 -22.81 -9.91
C ASP A 378 18.97 -22.93 -8.79
N ALA A 379 19.14 -24.14 -8.29
CA ALA A 379 19.99 -24.39 -7.13
C ALA A 379 21.48 -24.13 -7.37
N ASP A 380 21.97 -24.33 -8.60
CA ASP A 380 23.37 -24.12 -8.93
C ASP A 380 23.67 -22.62 -9.08
N LEU A 381 22.71 -21.86 -9.62
CA LEU A 381 22.81 -20.41 -9.73
C LEU A 381 22.67 -19.71 -8.37
N ILE A 382 21.75 -20.18 -7.52
CA ILE A 382 21.64 -19.76 -6.11
C ILE A 382 22.97 -20.02 -5.39
N GLY A 383 23.52 -21.23 -5.53
CA GLY A 383 24.78 -21.59 -4.89
C GLY A 383 25.97 -20.74 -5.37
N LYS A 384 26.06 -20.46 -6.67
CA LYS A 384 27.07 -19.54 -7.23
C LYS A 384 26.92 -18.13 -6.67
N THR A 385 25.69 -17.62 -6.58
CA THR A 385 25.41 -16.26 -6.09
C THR A 385 25.74 -16.11 -4.61
N LEU A 386 25.29 -17.03 -3.76
CA LEU A 386 25.60 -16.99 -2.32
C LEU A 386 27.10 -17.13 -2.04
N LYS A 387 27.86 -17.78 -2.92
CA LYS A 387 29.32 -17.85 -2.82
C LYS A 387 30.01 -16.54 -3.24
N ALA A 388 29.44 -15.83 -4.21
CA ALA A 388 30.04 -14.62 -4.78
C ALA A 388 29.75 -13.35 -3.96
N TYR A 389 28.60 -13.29 -3.27
CA TYR A 389 28.13 -12.08 -2.61
C TYR A 389 27.82 -12.32 -1.12
N PRO A 390 28.00 -11.30 -0.26
CA PRO A 390 27.73 -11.42 1.16
C PRO A 390 26.23 -11.43 1.48
N VAL A 391 25.83 -12.04 2.60
CA VAL A 391 24.43 -12.06 3.11
C VAL A 391 24.23 -11.21 4.37
N SER A 392 25.31 -10.59 4.86
CA SER A 392 25.34 -9.73 6.04
C SER A 392 26.39 -8.64 5.89
N LYS A 393 26.17 -7.49 6.56
CA LYS A 393 27.16 -6.41 6.62
C LYS A 393 28.46 -6.84 7.30
N TYR A 394 28.43 -7.79 8.23
CA TYR A 394 29.64 -8.31 8.88
C TYR A 394 30.47 -9.17 7.92
N GLU A 395 29.83 -9.89 7.00
CA GLU A 395 30.54 -10.62 5.94
C GLU A 395 31.18 -9.65 4.93
N LEU A 396 30.46 -8.58 4.57
CA LEU A 396 31.01 -7.50 3.76
C LEU A 396 32.21 -6.83 4.44
N LEU A 397 32.09 -6.51 5.73
CA LEU A 397 33.18 -5.93 6.53
C LEU A 397 34.37 -6.89 6.64
N ASN A 398 34.13 -8.20 6.83
CA ASN A 398 35.19 -9.20 6.87
C ASN A 398 35.95 -9.26 5.53
N THR A 399 35.24 -9.13 4.40
CA THR A 399 35.84 -9.06 3.06
C THR A 399 36.74 -7.84 2.91
N VAL A 400 36.27 -6.67 3.38
CA VAL A 400 37.06 -5.42 3.38
C VAL A 400 38.32 -5.58 4.22
N LEU A 401 38.20 -6.13 5.44
CA LEU A 401 39.36 -6.33 6.32
C LEU A 401 40.36 -7.35 5.76
N GLY A 402 39.87 -8.37 5.05
CA GLY A 402 40.73 -9.29 4.30
C GLY A 402 41.58 -8.57 3.25
N LYS A 403 40.98 -7.68 2.46
CA LYS A 403 41.70 -6.84 1.50
C LYS A 403 42.69 -5.89 2.18
N MET A 404 42.32 -5.30 3.31
CA MET A 404 43.23 -4.45 4.09
C MET A 404 44.44 -5.23 4.60
N ARG A 405 44.25 -6.47 5.09
CA ARG A 405 45.36 -7.34 5.51
C ARG A 405 46.30 -7.65 4.35
N GLN A 406 45.77 -7.95 3.17
CA GLN A 406 46.59 -8.15 1.96
C GLN A 406 47.35 -6.88 1.53
N ALA A 407 46.70 -5.72 1.62
CA ALA A 407 47.32 -4.42 1.38
C ALA A 407 48.49 -4.15 2.35
N VAL A 408 48.32 -4.48 3.64
CA VAL A 408 49.38 -4.41 4.65
C VAL A 408 50.54 -5.37 4.34
N GLU A 409 50.26 -6.59 3.89
CA GLU A 409 51.28 -7.59 3.54
C GLU A 409 52.08 -7.18 2.29
N SER A 410 51.44 -6.53 1.32
CA SER A 410 52.04 -6.10 0.06
C SER A 410 52.59 -4.67 0.07
N ASP A 411 52.45 -3.96 1.20
CA ASP A 411 52.73 -2.53 1.37
C ASP A 411 52.02 -1.63 0.32
N ASP A 412 50.87 -2.07 -0.21
CA ASP A 412 50.00 -1.30 -1.11
C ASP A 412 48.86 -0.62 -0.33
N TRP A 413 49.12 0.60 0.13
CA TRP A 413 48.20 1.35 0.98
C TRP A 413 46.99 1.94 0.25
N ARG A 414 46.91 1.84 -1.07
CA ARG A 414 45.90 2.54 -1.87
C ARG A 414 44.49 2.21 -1.41
N PHE A 415 44.19 0.92 -1.26
CA PHE A 415 42.87 0.47 -0.83
C PHE A 415 42.50 0.97 0.58
N ILE A 416 43.47 0.98 1.50
CA ILE A 416 43.25 1.44 2.89
C ILE A 416 43.01 2.94 2.91
N PHE A 417 43.74 3.70 2.09
CA PHE A 417 43.56 5.14 1.93
C PHE A 417 42.19 5.50 1.35
N GLU A 418 41.79 4.83 0.26
CA GLU A 418 40.47 5.01 -0.37
C GLU A 418 39.35 4.71 0.63
N TYR A 419 39.44 3.59 1.35
CA TYR A 419 38.48 3.26 2.40
C TYR A 419 38.42 4.32 3.50
N ALA A 420 39.57 4.83 3.95
CA ALA A 420 39.62 5.82 5.03
C ALA A 420 38.96 7.15 4.63
N ILE A 421 39.10 7.56 3.36
CA ILE A 421 38.41 8.73 2.80
C ILE A 421 36.90 8.49 2.72
N ASP A 422 36.48 7.35 2.18
CA ASP A 422 35.06 7.05 1.98
C ASP A 422 34.26 6.97 3.31
N HIS A 423 34.96 6.76 4.43
CA HIS A 423 34.37 6.63 5.77
C HIS A 423 34.73 7.79 6.72
N ASP A 424 35.35 8.86 6.22
CA ASP A 424 35.80 10.02 7.01
C ASP A 424 36.63 9.61 8.26
N ASP A 425 37.49 8.58 8.16
CA ASP A 425 38.34 8.12 9.27
C ASP A 425 39.70 8.84 9.27
N ASP A 426 39.72 10.05 9.85
CA ASP A 426 40.92 10.91 9.97
C ASP A 426 42.13 10.20 10.59
N SER A 427 41.88 9.26 11.52
CA SER A 427 42.95 8.52 12.19
C SER A 427 43.61 7.55 11.22
N LEU A 428 42.81 6.80 10.46
CA LEU A 428 43.31 5.86 9.46
C LEU A 428 43.99 6.60 8.29
N ILE A 429 43.45 7.74 7.85
CA ILE A 429 44.07 8.63 6.86
C ILE A 429 45.47 9.02 7.34
N TYR A 430 45.59 9.49 8.59
CA TYR A 430 46.87 9.88 9.18
C TYR A 430 47.86 8.71 9.24
N TYR A 431 47.43 7.51 9.64
CA TYR A 431 48.31 6.34 9.71
C TYR A 431 48.85 5.95 8.34
N VAL A 432 48.00 5.96 7.31
CA VAL A 432 48.39 5.65 5.93
C VAL A 432 49.36 6.70 5.38
N GLN A 433 49.09 7.99 5.58
CA GLN A 433 49.98 9.07 5.11
C GLN A 433 51.38 9.02 5.72
N ASN A 434 51.49 8.55 6.97
CA ASN A 434 52.77 8.41 7.67
C ASN A 434 53.44 7.03 7.48
N GLY A 435 52.80 6.10 6.76
CA GLY A 435 53.31 4.73 6.59
C GLY A 435 53.41 3.94 7.89
N ASP A 436 52.54 4.23 8.88
CA ASP A 436 52.60 3.62 10.22
C ASP A 436 51.92 2.24 10.24
N LYS A 437 52.64 1.23 9.75
CA LYS A 437 52.16 -0.15 9.60
C LYS A 437 51.63 -0.74 10.92
N GLU A 438 52.31 -0.52 12.03
CA GLU A 438 51.91 -1.04 13.35
C GLU A 438 50.54 -0.49 13.77
N LYS A 439 50.30 0.82 13.58
CA LYS A 439 49.00 1.42 13.89
C LYS A 439 47.89 0.96 12.95
N ILE A 440 48.18 0.76 11.66
CA ILE A 440 47.22 0.21 10.70
C ILE A 440 46.84 -1.22 11.10
N GLU A 441 47.81 -2.09 11.41
CA GLU A 441 47.56 -3.47 11.87
C GLU A 441 46.74 -3.49 13.17
N LYS A 442 47.03 -2.59 14.11
CA LYS A 442 46.28 -2.44 15.34
C LYS A 442 44.85 -1.96 15.09
N TRP A 443 44.65 -1.03 14.16
CA TRP A 443 43.33 -0.57 13.74
C TRP A 443 42.52 -1.72 13.14
N ILE A 444 43.09 -2.49 12.20
CA ILE A 444 42.44 -3.66 11.58
C ILE A 444 42.07 -4.70 12.65
N SER A 445 43.01 -4.99 13.56
CA SER A 445 42.79 -5.93 14.67
C SER A 445 41.70 -5.46 15.63
N SER A 446 41.56 -4.16 15.84
CA SER A 446 40.48 -3.59 16.66
C SER A 446 39.11 -3.79 16.02
N LYS A 447 39.03 -3.67 14.69
CA LYS A 447 37.79 -3.90 13.95
C LYS A 447 37.45 -5.38 13.90
N ASN A 448 38.42 -6.30 13.88
CA ASN A 448 38.21 -7.76 13.85
C ASN A 448 37.40 -8.31 15.05
N LYS A 449 37.28 -7.53 16.13
CA LYS A 449 36.60 -7.91 17.37
C LYS A 449 35.11 -7.61 17.28
N LEU A 450 34.29 -8.57 17.71
CA LEU A 450 32.85 -8.38 17.79
C LEU A 450 32.46 -7.51 19.00
N SER A 451 31.42 -6.69 18.82
CA SER A 451 30.85 -5.86 19.90
C SER A 451 30.39 -6.72 21.08
N PRO A 452 30.38 -6.18 22.31
CA PRO A 452 30.05 -6.95 23.50
C PRO A 452 28.63 -7.51 23.45
N PHE A 453 28.53 -8.82 23.26
CA PHE A 453 27.29 -9.59 23.22
C PHE A 453 27.62 -11.02 23.63
N ILE A 454 27.25 -11.39 24.85
CA ILE A 454 27.81 -12.56 25.53
C ILE A 454 26.76 -13.67 25.61
N GLY A 455 27.14 -14.88 25.19
CA GLY A 455 26.37 -16.11 25.44
C GLY A 455 25.05 -16.21 24.68
N ALA A 456 24.88 -15.41 23.63
CA ALA A 456 23.67 -15.38 22.83
C ALA A 456 23.89 -16.13 21.50
N PRO A 457 22.84 -16.81 20.98
CA PRO A 457 22.85 -17.38 19.64
C PRO A 457 23.15 -16.33 18.56
N VAL A 458 23.80 -16.75 17.48
CA VAL A 458 24.13 -15.88 16.33
C VAL A 458 22.90 -15.18 15.77
N GLU A 459 21.74 -15.85 15.70
CA GLU A 459 20.51 -15.21 15.24
C GLU A 459 20.09 -14.02 16.12
N GLN A 460 20.31 -14.09 17.44
CA GLN A 460 20.00 -13.01 18.36
C GLN A 460 21.00 -11.86 18.24
N PHE A 461 22.27 -12.17 17.96
CA PHE A 461 23.29 -11.18 17.66
C PHE A 461 22.89 -10.35 16.44
N PHE A 462 22.54 -11.00 15.32
CA PHE A 462 22.09 -10.27 14.14
C PHE A 462 20.74 -9.58 14.35
N ALA A 463 19.79 -10.18 15.07
CA ALA A 463 18.55 -9.49 15.43
C ALA A 463 18.79 -8.23 16.28
N HIS A 464 19.88 -8.17 17.04
CA HIS A 464 20.25 -6.96 17.79
C HIS A 464 20.94 -5.92 16.92
N TYR A 465 21.97 -6.32 16.15
CA TYR A 465 22.87 -5.42 15.43
C TYR A 465 22.49 -5.16 13.97
N GLU A 466 21.67 -6.00 13.35
CA GLU A 466 21.18 -5.93 11.95
C GLU A 466 19.64 -6.13 11.90
N LYS A 467 18.88 -5.36 12.67
CA LYS A 467 17.41 -5.50 12.77
C LYS A 467 16.68 -5.55 11.42
N ASP A 468 17.17 -4.82 10.44
CA ASP A 468 16.56 -4.70 9.11
C ASP A 468 17.00 -5.81 8.13
N ASN A 469 17.93 -6.69 8.52
CA ASN A 469 18.37 -7.78 7.66
C ASN A 469 17.39 -8.97 7.75
N SER A 470 16.58 -9.17 6.70
CA SER A 470 15.61 -10.27 6.64
C SER A 470 16.25 -11.66 6.64
N ASN A 471 17.55 -11.77 6.34
CA ASN A 471 18.26 -13.05 6.29
C ASN A 471 18.50 -13.69 7.67
N ILE A 472 18.24 -12.99 8.78
CA ILE A 472 18.51 -13.47 10.15
C ILE A 472 17.95 -14.88 10.38
N LYS A 473 16.77 -15.19 9.82
CA LYS A 473 16.12 -16.50 9.95
C LYS A 473 16.92 -17.66 9.34
N TYR A 474 17.82 -17.38 8.40
CA TYR A 474 18.70 -18.36 7.76
C TYR A 474 20.04 -18.53 8.48
N PHE A 475 20.36 -17.68 9.46
CA PHE A 475 21.60 -17.75 10.23
C PHE A 475 21.54 -18.77 11.36
N LYS A 476 20.76 -19.84 11.16
CA LYS A 476 20.57 -20.94 12.10
C LYS A 476 20.88 -22.26 11.43
N LEU A 477 21.89 -22.95 11.95
CA LEU A 477 22.24 -24.29 11.50
C LEU A 477 21.28 -25.34 12.12
N ARG A 478 20.77 -26.26 11.29
CA ARG A 478 19.77 -27.28 11.69
C ARG A 478 20.40 -28.47 12.41
N ASN A 479 21.68 -28.76 12.18
CA ASN A 479 22.34 -29.93 12.74
C ASN A 479 22.65 -29.71 14.24
N LYS A 480 21.66 -30.05 15.09
CA LYS A 480 21.55 -29.79 16.54
C LYS A 480 22.51 -30.58 17.44
N GLY A 481 23.52 -31.24 16.88
CA GLY A 481 24.55 -31.90 17.66
C GLY A 481 25.70 -30.97 18.09
N ILE A 482 26.14 -30.05 17.22
CA ILE A 482 27.50 -29.47 17.32
C ILE A 482 27.62 -27.95 16.98
N PHE A 483 26.59 -27.28 16.43
CA PHE A 483 26.76 -25.93 15.83
C PHE A 483 25.67 -24.88 16.13
N SER A 484 25.23 -24.74 17.38
CA SER A 484 24.64 -23.46 17.81
C SER A 484 25.78 -22.47 18.03
N GLY A 485 26.05 -21.57 17.08
CA GLY A 485 27.09 -20.56 17.29
C GLY A 485 26.72 -19.69 18.49
N LEU A 486 27.59 -19.59 19.50
CA LEU A 486 27.45 -18.59 20.57
C LEU A 486 28.42 -17.45 20.30
N VAL A 487 27.91 -16.23 20.28
CA VAL A 487 28.76 -15.04 20.17
C VAL A 487 29.30 -14.69 21.56
N HIS A 488 30.62 -14.54 21.66
CA HIS A 488 31.31 -14.13 22.89
C HIS A 488 32.36 -13.06 22.58
N SER A 489 32.26 -11.91 23.23
CA SER A 489 33.23 -10.83 23.14
C SER A 489 34.34 -10.97 24.20
N HIS A 490 35.58 -11.10 23.74
CA HIS A 490 36.88 -11.06 24.46
C HIS A 490 37.12 -11.94 25.71
N GLU A 491 38.39 -12.35 25.80
CA GLU A 491 39.13 -12.94 26.92
C GLU A 491 38.74 -12.40 28.30
N GLY A 492 38.35 -13.29 29.23
CA GLY A 492 38.17 -12.95 30.64
C GLY A 492 37.04 -13.66 31.37
N LEU A 493 36.12 -14.33 30.67
CA LEU A 493 35.03 -15.07 31.30
C LEU A 493 35.09 -16.55 30.91
N THR A 494 35.86 -17.33 31.66
CA THR A 494 35.76 -18.79 31.71
C THR A 494 34.51 -19.19 32.51
N TRP A 495 33.32 -18.88 31.99
CA TRP A 495 32.10 -19.49 32.51
C TRP A 495 31.74 -20.63 31.58
N HIS A 496 31.95 -21.84 32.10
CA HIS A 496 31.65 -23.17 31.55
C HIS A 496 31.79 -23.30 30.02
N GLU A 497 32.82 -24.02 29.57
CA GLU A 497 32.84 -24.56 28.21
C GLU A 497 31.44 -25.09 27.88
N PRO A 498 30.78 -24.57 26.83
CA PRO A 498 29.49 -25.09 26.45
C PRO A 498 29.65 -26.59 26.16
N LYS A 499 28.62 -27.38 26.49
CA LYS A 499 28.61 -28.84 26.29
C LYS A 499 29.25 -29.19 24.95
N SER A 500 30.13 -30.21 24.95
CA SER A 500 30.78 -30.80 23.77
C SER A 500 29.99 -30.55 22.47
N GLY A 501 30.53 -29.70 21.59
CA GLY A 501 29.90 -29.36 20.30
C GLY A 501 29.14 -28.04 20.28
N VAL A 502 29.76 -26.94 20.70
CA VAL A 502 29.20 -25.59 20.49
C VAL A 502 30.34 -24.70 20.01
N VAL A 503 30.20 -24.14 18.81
CA VAL A 503 31.21 -23.23 18.25
C VAL A 503 31.06 -21.85 18.85
N THR A 504 32.10 -21.39 19.52
CA THR A 504 32.16 -20.04 20.08
C THR A 504 32.75 -19.08 19.05
N ILE A 505 31.98 -18.08 18.64
CA ILE A 505 32.37 -17.06 17.68
C ILE A 505 32.83 -15.81 18.44
N LYS A 506 34.11 -15.45 18.25
CA LYS A 506 34.79 -14.33 18.92
C LYS A 506 35.32 -13.26 17.97
N THR A 507 35.59 -13.64 16.72
CA THR A 507 36.14 -12.75 15.68
C THR A 507 35.21 -12.70 14.47
N MET A 508 35.41 -11.69 13.60
CA MET A 508 34.67 -11.65 12.34
C MET A 508 35.05 -12.76 11.38
N ASP A 509 36.30 -13.23 11.39
CA ASP A 509 36.70 -14.37 10.55
C ASP A 509 35.88 -15.64 10.91
N GLN A 510 35.68 -15.90 12.20
CA GLN A 510 34.84 -17.01 12.68
C GLN A 510 33.35 -16.79 12.34
N LEU A 511 32.88 -15.54 12.42
CA LEU A 511 31.51 -15.20 12.04
C LEU A 511 31.27 -15.41 10.53
N ALA A 512 32.25 -15.06 9.69
CA ALA A 512 32.18 -15.27 8.25
C ALA A 512 32.20 -16.77 7.89
N GLU A 513 33.01 -17.59 8.58
CA GLU A 513 33.00 -19.05 8.42
C GLU A 513 31.64 -19.64 8.80
N TYR A 514 31.04 -19.17 9.89
CA TYR A 514 29.68 -19.57 10.29
C TYR A 514 28.64 -19.23 9.21
N LEU A 515 28.68 -18.01 8.66
CA LEU A 515 27.79 -17.58 7.59
C LEU A 515 27.98 -18.41 6.31
N LEU A 516 29.21 -18.83 5.99
CA LEU A 516 29.49 -19.72 4.87
C LEU A 516 28.81 -21.09 5.04
N LEU A 517 28.80 -21.63 6.25
CA LEU A 517 28.07 -22.87 6.56
C LEU A 517 26.55 -22.67 6.42
N CYS A 518 26.02 -21.54 6.90
CA CYS A 518 24.60 -21.21 6.72
C CYS A 518 24.22 -21.12 5.25
N LYS A 519 25.03 -20.45 4.42
CA LYS A 519 24.82 -20.37 2.97
C LYS A 519 24.79 -21.75 2.31
N LYS A 520 25.71 -22.64 2.70
CA LYS A 520 25.73 -24.01 2.19
C LYS A 520 24.45 -24.77 2.57
N GLN A 521 24.01 -24.66 3.83
CA GLN A 521 22.77 -25.27 4.29
C GLN A 521 21.55 -24.75 3.51
N VAL A 522 21.48 -23.45 3.22
CA VAL A 522 20.39 -22.87 2.41
C VAL A 522 20.33 -23.53 1.02
N VAL A 523 21.48 -23.74 0.36
CA VAL A 523 21.55 -24.42 -0.94
C VAL A 523 21.13 -25.89 -0.81
N ASP A 524 21.61 -26.59 0.22
CA ASP A 524 21.29 -28.00 0.45
C ASP A 524 19.78 -28.19 0.75
N ASP A 525 19.22 -27.32 1.60
CA ASP A 525 17.78 -27.27 1.92
C ASP A 525 16.95 -27.00 0.66
N PHE A 526 17.39 -26.06 -0.18
CA PHE A 526 16.72 -25.74 -1.43
C PHE A 526 16.75 -26.92 -2.41
N LYS A 527 17.90 -27.58 -2.59
CA LYS A 527 18.02 -28.79 -3.42
C LYS A 527 17.13 -29.93 -2.91
N ALA A 528 17.09 -30.14 -1.60
CA ALA A 528 16.26 -31.16 -0.99
C ALA A 528 14.76 -30.89 -1.23
N ASN A 529 14.32 -29.65 -1.03
CA ASN A 529 12.93 -29.26 -1.24
C ASN A 529 12.52 -29.31 -2.72
N HIS A 530 13.35 -28.81 -3.63
CA HIS A 530 13.05 -28.88 -5.07
C HIS A 530 12.92 -30.33 -5.57
N ASN A 531 13.80 -31.23 -5.11
CA ASN A 531 13.67 -32.66 -5.40
C ASN A 531 12.41 -33.26 -4.78
N ALA A 532 12.06 -32.85 -3.56
CA ALA A 532 10.87 -33.31 -2.88
C ALA A 532 9.60 -32.88 -3.62
N ASP A 533 9.51 -31.62 -4.05
CA ASP A 533 8.39 -31.07 -4.81
C ASP A 533 8.23 -31.81 -6.14
N LYS A 534 9.33 -32.10 -6.85
CA LYS A 534 9.29 -32.92 -8.07
C LYS A 534 8.74 -34.32 -7.83
N ILE A 535 9.18 -35.00 -6.77
CA ILE A 535 8.66 -36.33 -6.39
C ILE A 535 7.17 -36.23 -6.02
N ILE A 536 6.76 -35.17 -5.33
CA ILE A 536 5.38 -34.91 -4.94
C ILE A 536 4.51 -34.61 -6.16
N GLU A 537 5.01 -33.92 -7.18
CA GLU A 537 4.29 -33.69 -8.44
C GLU A 537 4.18 -34.98 -9.27
N GLU A 538 5.27 -35.75 -9.39
CA GLU A 538 5.28 -37.02 -10.13
C GLU A 538 4.39 -38.08 -9.47
N LEU A 539 4.38 -38.15 -8.13
CA LEU A 539 3.57 -39.07 -7.34
C LEU A 539 2.28 -38.40 -6.88
N SER A 540 1.53 -37.82 -7.81
CA SER A 540 0.26 -37.14 -7.52
C SER A 540 -0.85 -38.10 -7.10
N GLU A 541 -1.93 -37.56 -6.54
CA GLU A 541 -3.13 -38.34 -6.23
C GLU A 541 -3.69 -39.03 -7.50
N GLU A 542 -3.69 -38.33 -8.63
CA GLU A 542 -4.12 -38.87 -9.92
C GLU A 542 -3.25 -40.07 -10.36
N TYR A 543 -1.93 -39.97 -10.18
CA TYR A 543 -1.00 -41.06 -10.45
C TYR A 543 -1.37 -42.31 -9.63
N PHE A 544 -1.58 -42.16 -8.32
CA PHE A 544 -1.91 -43.29 -7.46
C PHE A 544 -3.27 -43.90 -7.76
N ARG A 545 -4.30 -43.08 -8.01
CA ARG A 545 -5.64 -43.56 -8.37
C ARG A 545 -5.60 -44.39 -9.67
N LYS A 546 -4.89 -43.90 -10.69
CA LYS A 546 -4.72 -44.60 -11.96
C LYS A 546 -4.02 -45.95 -11.82
N GLU A 547 -2.98 -46.04 -10.99
CA GLU A 547 -2.27 -47.29 -10.75
C GLU A 547 -3.08 -48.27 -9.88
N LEU A 548 -3.86 -47.75 -8.92
CA LEU A 548 -4.76 -48.55 -8.10
C LEU A 548 -5.91 -49.15 -8.92
N ASP A 549 -6.43 -48.43 -9.92
CA ASP A 549 -7.47 -48.93 -10.84
C ASP A 549 -6.96 -50.00 -11.81
N LYS A 550 -5.66 -49.99 -12.14
CA LYS A 550 -5.00 -51.07 -12.88
C LYS A 550 -4.74 -52.32 -12.03
N GLY A 551 -5.00 -52.27 -10.72
CA GLY A 551 -4.74 -53.35 -9.79
C GLY A 551 -3.30 -53.44 -9.27
N ASN A 552 -2.48 -52.39 -9.45
CA ASN A 552 -1.06 -52.37 -9.06
C ASN A 552 -0.87 -52.05 -7.56
N ILE A 553 -1.49 -52.83 -6.67
CA ILE A 553 -1.55 -52.61 -5.21
C ILE A 553 -0.16 -52.46 -4.58
N GLU A 554 0.78 -53.37 -4.90
CA GLU A 554 2.14 -53.35 -4.34
C GLU A 554 2.93 -52.12 -4.77
N LEU A 555 2.81 -51.72 -6.05
CA LEU A 555 3.48 -50.54 -6.60
C LEU A 555 2.97 -49.26 -5.93
N VAL A 556 1.66 -49.16 -5.73
CA VAL A 556 1.02 -48.04 -5.03
C VAL A 556 1.52 -47.93 -3.60
N ALA A 557 1.59 -49.05 -2.87
CA ALA A 557 2.11 -49.06 -1.49
C ALA A 557 3.57 -48.60 -1.41
N ILE A 558 4.45 -49.11 -2.28
CA ILE A 558 5.87 -48.71 -2.34
C ILE A 558 5.98 -47.21 -2.62
N LYS A 559 5.31 -46.72 -3.66
CA LYS A 559 5.42 -45.32 -4.08
C LYS A 559 4.74 -44.35 -3.10
N LEU A 560 3.68 -44.74 -2.41
CA LEU A 560 3.10 -43.96 -1.31
C LEU A 560 4.08 -43.82 -0.15
N CYS A 561 4.82 -44.87 0.20
CA CYS A 561 5.89 -44.74 1.19
C CYS A 561 6.99 -43.78 0.73
N VAL A 562 7.38 -43.79 -0.55
CA VAL A 562 8.36 -42.83 -1.10
C VAL A 562 7.86 -41.39 -0.98
N ARG A 563 6.60 -41.13 -1.34
CA ARG A 563 5.98 -39.81 -1.17
C ARG A 563 5.92 -39.41 0.30
N LEU A 564 5.46 -40.28 1.18
CA LEU A 564 5.36 -40.01 2.62
C LEU A 564 6.73 -39.73 3.23
N GLU A 565 7.74 -40.54 2.92
CA GLU A 565 9.12 -40.31 3.36
C GLU A 565 9.62 -38.93 2.90
N THR A 566 9.33 -38.57 1.64
CA THR A 566 9.69 -37.29 1.06
C THR A 566 9.01 -36.12 1.79
N VAL A 567 7.71 -36.23 2.09
CA VAL A 567 6.95 -35.23 2.85
C VAL A 567 7.47 -35.08 4.28
N LEU A 568 7.73 -36.19 4.97
CA LEU A 568 8.27 -36.18 6.34
C LEU A 568 9.65 -35.51 6.41
N LYS A 569 10.51 -35.72 5.41
CA LYS A 569 11.83 -35.06 5.34
C LYS A 569 11.74 -33.58 4.96
N SER A 570 11.02 -33.26 3.89
CA SER A 570 11.00 -31.91 3.31
C SER A 570 10.15 -30.93 4.11
N LYS A 571 8.94 -31.34 4.53
CA LYS A 571 7.96 -30.45 5.17
C LYS A 571 8.00 -30.49 6.68
N TYR A 572 8.15 -31.69 7.25
CA TYR A 572 8.18 -31.89 8.71
C TYR A 572 9.59 -31.88 9.29
N HIS A 573 10.63 -31.87 8.44
CA HIS A 573 12.05 -31.83 8.82
C HIS A 573 12.43 -32.93 9.81
N TYR A 574 11.89 -34.14 9.62
CA TYR A 574 12.33 -35.30 10.38
C TYR A 574 13.62 -35.89 9.81
N GLU A 575 14.46 -36.41 10.71
CA GLU A 575 15.72 -37.06 10.42
C GLU A 575 15.64 -38.51 10.92
N GLY A 576 16.45 -39.40 10.34
CA GLY A 576 16.44 -40.83 10.64
C GLY A 576 15.98 -41.68 9.47
N ASP A 577 15.84 -42.98 9.71
CA ASP A 577 15.24 -43.88 8.72
C ASP A 577 13.71 -43.64 8.61
N PHE A 578 13.08 -44.17 7.56
CA PHE A 578 11.62 -43.99 7.35
C PHE A 578 10.78 -44.45 8.54
N SER A 579 11.23 -45.48 9.26
CA SER A 579 10.54 -46.05 10.40
C SER A 579 10.55 -45.08 11.58
N GLU A 580 11.71 -44.52 11.89
CA GLU A 580 11.92 -43.53 12.96
C GLU A 580 11.13 -42.24 12.69
N MET A 581 11.18 -41.73 11.46
CA MET A 581 10.45 -40.51 11.10
C MET A 581 8.94 -40.70 11.17
N LEU A 582 8.43 -41.86 10.71
CA LEU A 582 7.00 -42.13 10.78
C LEU A 582 6.52 -42.31 12.22
N GLU A 583 7.32 -42.94 13.07
CA GLU A 583 7.00 -43.09 14.49
C GLU A 583 6.98 -41.73 15.20
N LYS A 584 7.93 -40.85 14.87
CA LYS A 584 7.96 -39.48 15.36
C LYS A 584 6.74 -38.69 14.90
N TYR A 585 6.28 -38.87 13.66
CA TYR A 585 5.06 -38.26 13.16
C TYR A 585 3.82 -38.74 13.94
N CYS A 586 3.62 -40.06 13.99
CA CYS A 586 2.43 -40.67 14.58
C CYS A 586 2.32 -40.41 16.08
N SER A 587 3.45 -40.35 16.80
CA SER A 587 3.46 -40.11 18.26
C SER A 587 2.91 -38.73 18.65
N GLN A 588 2.88 -37.75 17.74
CA GLN A 588 2.30 -36.42 18.00
C GLN A 588 0.78 -36.43 18.15
N TYR A 589 0.11 -37.45 17.64
CA TYR A 589 -1.35 -37.51 17.60
C TYR A 589 -1.97 -38.37 18.70
N GLY A 590 -1.14 -39.02 19.52
CA GLY A 590 -1.55 -39.74 20.74
C GLY A 590 -2.67 -40.76 20.55
N VAL A 591 -3.35 -41.03 21.67
CA VAL A 591 -4.63 -41.74 21.74
C VAL A 591 -5.68 -40.77 22.27
N TYR A 592 -6.89 -40.83 21.72
CA TYR A 592 -8.02 -40.03 22.19
C TYR A 592 -9.04 -40.92 22.89
N GLU A 593 -9.74 -40.32 23.85
CA GLU A 593 -10.79 -40.96 24.61
C GLU A 593 -12.14 -40.71 23.92
N GLU A 594 -12.81 -41.78 23.48
CA GLU A 594 -14.11 -41.72 22.83
C GLU A 594 -15.14 -42.39 23.74
N ASP A 595 -16.22 -41.67 24.05
CA ASP A 595 -17.38 -42.25 24.74
C ASP A 595 -18.10 -43.17 23.75
N ASP A 596 -18.23 -44.45 24.11
CA ASP A 596 -18.89 -45.47 23.29
C ASP A 596 -20.40 -45.26 23.12
N GLY A 597 -20.95 -44.17 23.69
CA GLY A 597 -22.37 -43.83 23.68
C GLY A 597 -23.15 -44.52 24.80
N TRP A 598 -22.47 -45.31 25.63
CA TRP A 598 -23.00 -45.99 26.81
C TRP A 598 -22.32 -45.54 28.10
N GLY A 599 -21.44 -44.52 28.04
CA GLY A 599 -20.77 -43.94 29.20
C GLY A 599 -19.46 -44.63 29.57
N TYR A 600 -18.92 -45.50 28.71
CA TYR A 600 -17.56 -46.02 28.85
C TYR A 600 -16.61 -45.24 27.96
N ILE A 601 -15.49 -44.81 28.54
CA ILE A 601 -14.44 -44.09 27.82
C ILE A 601 -13.44 -45.10 27.27
N GLU A 602 -13.39 -45.25 25.94
CA GLU A 602 -12.42 -46.10 25.25
C GLU A 602 -11.23 -45.27 24.73
N THR A 603 -10.02 -45.78 24.95
CA THR A 603 -8.79 -45.19 24.41
C THR A 603 -8.56 -45.67 22.97
N ARG A 604 -8.73 -44.79 21.98
CA ARG A 604 -8.59 -45.10 20.55
C ARG A 604 -7.42 -44.38 19.91
N THR A 605 -6.79 -45.04 18.94
CA THR A 605 -5.78 -44.41 18.08
C THR A 605 -6.47 -43.84 16.86
N HIS A 606 -6.00 -42.69 16.36
CA HIS A 606 -6.52 -42.16 15.11
C HIS A 606 -6.35 -43.17 13.97
N GLU A 607 -7.40 -43.37 13.18
CA GLU A 607 -7.47 -44.38 12.13
C GLU A 607 -6.30 -44.28 11.12
N PHE A 608 -5.88 -43.06 10.78
CA PHE A 608 -4.75 -42.82 9.89
C PHE A 608 -3.43 -43.37 10.46
N VAL A 609 -3.21 -43.32 11.78
CA VAL A 609 -1.99 -43.85 12.42
C VAL A 609 -1.89 -45.34 12.17
N THR A 610 -3.00 -46.05 12.33
CA THR A 610 -3.10 -47.48 12.06
C THR A 610 -2.82 -47.80 10.60
N TYR A 611 -3.42 -47.06 9.66
CA TYR A 611 -3.20 -47.28 8.23
C TYR A 611 -1.78 -46.93 7.77
N LEU A 612 -1.15 -45.86 8.26
CA LEU A 612 0.23 -45.52 7.93
C LEU A 612 1.22 -46.57 8.47
N GLN A 613 1.00 -47.07 9.69
CA GLN A 613 1.81 -48.17 10.24
C GLN A 613 1.60 -49.48 9.46
N LYS A 614 0.37 -49.78 9.03
CA LYS A 614 0.05 -50.92 8.17
C LYS A 614 0.73 -50.79 6.81
N LEU A 615 0.69 -49.60 6.20
CA LEU A 615 1.37 -49.27 4.95
C LEU A 615 2.88 -49.49 5.05
N ARG A 616 3.53 -49.01 6.11
CA ARG A 616 4.96 -49.27 6.37
C ARG A 616 5.26 -50.77 6.46
N LYS A 617 4.47 -51.52 7.24
CA LYS A 617 4.66 -52.97 7.42
C LYS A 617 4.46 -53.73 6.11
N TYR A 618 3.45 -53.35 5.32
CA TYR A 618 3.16 -53.94 4.01
C TYR A 618 4.26 -53.62 2.99
N ARG A 619 4.80 -52.39 2.96
CA ARG A 619 5.98 -52.07 2.15
C ARG A 619 7.19 -52.93 2.55
N ASN A 620 7.42 -53.12 3.84
CA ASN A 620 8.57 -53.91 4.32
C ASN A 620 8.44 -55.39 3.97
N SER A 621 7.24 -55.98 3.99
CA SER A 621 7.03 -57.37 3.57
C SER A 621 7.28 -57.57 2.08
N ILE A 622 7.00 -56.56 1.24
CA ILE A 622 7.30 -56.57 -0.20
C ILE A 622 8.82 -56.47 -0.44
N VAL A 623 9.49 -55.53 0.24
CA VAL A 623 10.90 -55.18 -0.04
C VAL A 623 11.90 -56.14 0.60
N HIS A 624 11.61 -56.68 1.79
CA HIS A 624 12.57 -57.46 2.58
C HIS A 624 12.26 -58.96 2.62
N SER A 625 11.19 -59.45 1.99
CA SER A 625 10.81 -60.88 1.95
C SER A 625 10.73 -61.57 3.33
N GLU A 626 10.54 -60.78 4.40
CA GLU A 626 10.43 -61.28 5.77
C GLU A 626 8.98 -61.19 6.27
N LYS A 627 8.41 -62.36 6.59
CA LYS A 627 7.08 -62.63 7.17
C LYS A 627 5.86 -62.17 6.34
N LYS A 628 4.92 -63.11 6.13
CA LYS A 628 3.58 -62.80 5.57
C LYS A 628 2.82 -61.89 6.54
N VAL A 629 2.73 -60.61 6.20
CA VAL A 629 1.84 -59.64 6.83
C VAL A 629 0.53 -59.63 6.02
N ASP A 630 -0.61 -59.39 6.66
CA ASP A 630 -1.88 -59.17 5.97
C ASP A 630 -1.74 -58.01 4.97
N GLY A 631 -2.19 -58.24 3.73
CA GLY A 631 -2.15 -57.23 2.68
C GLY A 631 -3.00 -55.99 3.00
N MET A 632 -2.83 -54.93 2.23
CA MET A 632 -3.74 -53.78 2.27
C MET A 632 -4.89 -53.96 1.29
N THR A 633 -6.11 -53.59 1.69
CA THR A 633 -7.25 -53.56 0.78
C THR A 633 -7.22 -52.31 -0.11
N LYS A 634 -8.06 -52.28 -1.16
CA LYS A 634 -8.16 -51.12 -2.06
C LYS A 634 -8.64 -49.89 -1.28
N GLU A 635 -9.55 -50.07 -0.34
CA GLU A 635 -10.12 -49.02 0.53
C GLU A 635 -9.08 -48.44 1.49
N GLU A 636 -8.26 -49.29 2.11
CA GLU A 636 -7.18 -48.83 3.01
C GLU A 636 -6.09 -48.06 2.26
N LEU A 637 -5.77 -48.47 1.02
CA LEU A 637 -4.86 -47.72 0.16
C LEU A 637 -5.48 -46.41 -0.32
N ASP A 638 -6.77 -46.38 -0.65
CA ASP A 638 -7.47 -45.15 -1.04
C ASP A 638 -7.46 -44.11 0.10
N PHE A 639 -7.66 -44.56 1.35
CA PHE A 639 -7.50 -43.72 2.53
C PHE A 639 -6.08 -43.15 2.63
N CYS A 640 -5.05 -44.00 2.53
CA CYS A 640 -3.66 -43.59 2.59
C CYS A 640 -3.30 -42.60 1.46
N ILE A 641 -3.80 -42.82 0.25
CA ILE A 641 -3.60 -41.91 -0.89
C ILE A 641 -4.14 -40.54 -0.54
N LYS A 642 -5.41 -40.47 -0.11
CA LYS A 642 -6.05 -39.21 0.26
C LYS A 642 -5.28 -38.50 1.36
N TYR A 643 -5.01 -39.19 2.46
CA TYR A 643 -4.32 -38.61 3.61
C TYR A 643 -2.91 -38.09 3.25
N ILE A 644 -2.07 -38.93 2.64
CA ILE A 644 -0.68 -38.58 2.31
C ILE A 644 -0.61 -37.49 1.23
N CYS A 645 -1.56 -37.47 0.29
CA CYS A 645 -1.61 -36.41 -0.72
C CYS A 645 -2.09 -35.06 -0.15
N GLU A 646 -2.95 -35.08 0.88
CA GLU A 646 -3.45 -33.90 1.59
C GLU A 646 -2.48 -33.36 2.67
N MET A 647 -1.42 -34.10 3.03
CA MET A 647 -0.41 -33.66 4.00
C MET A 647 0.26 -32.34 3.55
N LYS A 648 -0.05 -31.27 4.28
CA LYS A 648 0.42 -29.91 3.99
C LYS A 648 1.83 -29.64 4.43
#